data_AF-A0A2W6CD32-F1
#
_entry.id   AF-A0A2W6CD32-F1
#
_cell.length_a   1.000
_cell.length_b   1.000
_cell.length_c   1.000
_cell.angle_alpha   90.00
_cell.angle_beta   90.00
_cell.angle_gamma   90.00
#
_symmetry.space_group_name_H-M   'P 1'
#
loop_
_entity.id
_entity.type
_entity.pdbx_description
1 polymer ?
#
loop_
_entity_poly.entity_id
_entity_poly.type
_entity_poly.pdbx_seq_one_letter_code
_entity_poly.pdbx_strand_id
1 'polypeptide(L)'
;MTSRTSLPASRSTPGSPTTVTRRAPCSSGSQVNTAAWSNGGCPPVPTVRSPPPPVRPHSAAARLGRVDQHQAVRRRGGTTARRRLTVALVVTIALLLASGCSSTESAQRQAGQAFLDAWARGDIVAAARATDDPGAAQRVLQATGQALDPTAARLTPGAVTTIKDETTMAFSASWTLAGVPAPWRYQGKLGLAKGSDGKWRVHWQPQDVHPQLGTADMLVVNRTLPQRASILDGAGQPLVTERDTVTVGVEPKLVTNLDDLAARLASALHVNATEVINAVGQAKPTDFVPVVTLRQADYRAVQAKIHNLPGTVFRTGTQLVGPSRHFAQPLLGQVGKPTAEALHQAGPNYLPTDQIGLSGLQQVFNSQLAGAPSATIEIHDAPDATVAQVGQFTGHPGSPLQTTLDTRVQQAAEAALSGVGLHAAIVAVRPSTGEILAVANSDSAAFDIALAGQYPPGSTFKIVTATAVLSSGVAQPDTPVPCPGTVTIDGRTIPNENAFNLGTVSLTDAFAHSCNTSFALLSQKLPAGALDQAAAEYGFKAGWQLPVNSFSGSYTPAKDGAGQAANAFGQGTDLVSPLSEALMAATVVHGSTPAPMLVAGQPATAKQPPPSPPAALLAPLSSFMRAVVTRGTATNLARVPGAPVSGKTGTAEHGTTSPPQADSWFTGYQGDLAFAVLVENGQTSGVLANPLAQKFLTALHTTS
;
A
#
# COMPACT_ATOMS: atom_id res chain seq x y z
N MET A 1 67.18 28.70 -32.43
CA MET A 1 67.47 29.35 -31.13
C MET A 1 66.88 28.43 -30.05
N THR A 2 67.67 27.64 -29.31
CA THR A 2 68.53 28.00 -28.15
C THR A 2 67.72 28.49 -26.94
N SER A 3 67.74 27.87 -25.75
CA SER A 3 68.49 26.68 -25.26
C SER A 3 67.88 26.09 -23.97
N ARG A 4 68.10 24.78 -23.73
CA ARG A 4 68.48 24.04 -22.47
C ARG A 4 67.96 24.53 -21.07
N THR A 5 67.80 23.71 -20.01
CA THR A 5 68.58 22.51 -19.58
C THR A 5 67.82 21.61 -18.56
N SER A 6 68.36 20.40 -18.35
CA SER A 6 68.04 19.25 -17.46
C SER A 6 67.48 19.42 -16.03
N LEU A 7 66.62 18.45 -15.62
CA LEU A 7 66.81 17.37 -14.61
C LEU A 7 67.88 17.53 -13.49
N PRO A 8 67.76 16.88 -12.28
CA PRO A 8 67.12 15.57 -12.03
C PRO A 8 66.24 15.47 -10.74
N ALA A 9 65.96 14.23 -10.29
CA ALA A 9 65.02 13.89 -9.20
C ALA A 9 65.67 13.23 -7.96
N SER A 10 64.93 13.16 -6.84
CA SER A 10 65.24 12.31 -5.67
C SER A 10 63.95 11.75 -5.04
N ARG A 11 64.08 10.75 -4.13
CA ARG A 11 62.95 10.06 -3.48
C ARG A 11 62.97 10.25 -1.96
N SER A 12 61.80 10.43 -1.34
CA SER A 12 61.53 9.93 0.01
C SER A 12 60.03 9.81 0.33
N THR A 13 59.68 8.71 0.99
CA THR A 13 58.45 8.40 1.73
C THR A 13 58.89 7.92 3.13
N PRO A 14 58.02 7.75 4.17
CA PRO A 14 56.55 7.65 4.13
C PRO A 14 55.79 8.49 5.18
N GLY A 15 54.45 8.47 5.10
CA GLY A 15 53.56 8.99 6.15
C GLY A 15 52.10 8.59 5.92
N SER A 16 51.54 7.82 6.86
CA SER A 16 50.13 7.37 6.93
C SER A 16 49.76 7.11 8.40
N PRO A 17 48.49 7.00 8.81
CA PRO A 17 47.24 7.17 8.05
C PRO A 17 46.27 8.20 8.67
N THR A 18 45.18 8.51 7.97
CA THR A 18 43.92 8.99 8.59
C THR A 18 42.70 8.35 7.95
N THR A 19 41.78 7.87 8.79
CA THR A 19 40.66 7.00 8.38
C THR A 19 39.48 7.81 7.85
N VAL A 20 39.06 7.57 6.59
CA VAL A 20 37.81 8.12 6.04
C VAL A 20 36.68 7.12 6.26
N THR A 21 35.93 7.28 7.36
CA THR A 21 34.70 6.52 7.61
C THR A 21 33.54 7.08 6.78
N ARG A 22 33.14 6.34 5.73
CA ARG A 22 31.89 6.62 5.01
C ARG A 22 30.70 6.51 5.97
N ARG A 23 29.86 7.55 6.06
CA ARG A 23 28.49 7.44 6.57
C ARG A 23 27.54 7.16 5.40
N ALA A 24 26.56 6.28 5.62
CA ALA A 24 25.42 6.13 4.72
C ALA A 24 24.46 7.32 4.87
N PRO A 25 23.71 7.71 3.82
CA PRO A 25 22.66 8.73 3.91
C PRO A 25 21.45 8.18 4.69
N CYS A 26 20.86 9.01 5.55
CA CYS A 26 19.57 8.73 6.15
C CYS A 26 18.42 9.08 5.18
N SER A 27 17.26 8.46 5.36
CA SER A 27 16.06 8.70 4.58
C SER A 27 15.52 10.14 4.74
N SER A 28 15.15 10.75 3.62
CA SER A 28 14.52 12.07 3.58
C SER A 28 13.02 11.99 3.83
N GLY A 29 12.62 12.20 5.09
CA GLY A 29 11.23 12.58 5.40
C GLY A 29 11.01 14.05 5.02
N SER A 30 10.03 14.33 4.17
CA SER A 30 9.72 15.67 3.67
C SER A 30 9.05 16.53 4.75
N GLN A 31 9.81 17.34 5.46
CA GLN A 31 9.26 18.45 6.26
C GLN A 31 8.92 19.62 5.34
N VAL A 32 7.64 19.95 5.22
CA VAL A 32 7.17 21.18 4.57
C VAL A 32 7.67 22.37 5.40
N ASN A 33 8.56 23.17 4.81
CA ASN A 33 9.35 24.15 5.56
C ASN A 33 8.88 25.58 5.23
N THR A 34 7.98 26.11 6.04
CA THR A 34 7.43 27.48 5.90
C THR A 34 8.48 28.52 6.34
N ALA A 35 9.44 28.84 5.47
CA ALA A 35 10.63 29.62 5.83
C ALA A 35 11.10 30.61 4.73
N ALA A 36 10.22 31.52 4.32
CA ALA A 36 10.62 32.90 4.06
C ALA A 36 10.50 33.72 5.37
N TRP A 37 11.11 34.90 5.44
CA TRP A 37 11.06 35.83 6.60
C TRP A 37 11.72 35.30 7.88
N SER A 38 13.05 35.46 8.00
CA SER A 38 13.80 35.18 9.23
C SER A 38 14.43 36.45 9.80
N ASN A 39 14.42 36.59 11.14
CA ASN A 39 15.22 37.56 11.87
C ASN A 39 15.37 37.17 13.34
N GLY A 40 16.62 37.12 13.85
CA GLY A 40 16.92 37.15 15.29
C GLY A 40 17.00 35.83 16.08
N GLY A 41 18.23 35.31 16.25
CA GLY A 41 18.73 34.73 17.51
C GLY A 41 18.24 33.34 17.97
N CYS A 42 19.18 32.37 18.07
CA CYS A 42 18.93 31.07 18.70
C CYS A 42 19.29 31.07 20.21
N PRO A 43 18.36 30.74 21.13
CA PRO A 43 18.69 30.23 22.46
C PRO A 43 18.98 28.71 22.42
N PRO A 44 19.62 28.12 23.45
CA PRO A 44 20.04 26.71 23.44
C PRO A 44 18.87 25.73 23.68
N VAL A 45 18.95 24.55 23.05
CA VAL A 45 17.97 23.47 23.20
C VAL A 45 18.27 22.61 24.44
N PRO A 46 17.28 22.34 25.33
CA PRO A 46 17.46 21.43 26.46
C PRO A 46 17.46 19.96 26.04
N THR A 47 18.22 19.12 26.74
CA THR A 47 18.36 17.69 26.43
C THR A 47 17.17 16.85 26.90
N VAL A 48 16.47 16.22 25.96
CA VAL A 48 15.37 15.28 26.25
C VAL A 48 15.94 13.88 26.54
N ARG A 49 15.57 13.31 27.70
CA ARG A 49 15.85 11.89 28.02
C ARG A 49 14.82 10.97 27.37
N SER A 50 15.26 9.80 26.91
CA SER A 50 14.39 8.75 26.36
C SER A 50 13.38 8.23 27.41
N PRO A 51 12.13 7.90 27.01
CA PRO A 51 11.17 7.25 27.89
C PRO A 51 11.50 5.75 28.10
N PRO A 52 11.09 5.17 29.25
CA PRO A 52 11.22 3.73 29.51
C PRO A 52 10.17 2.89 28.74
N PRO A 53 10.39 1.58 28.54
CA PRO A 53 9.48 0.70 27.82
C PRO A 53 8.16 0.43 28.58
N PRO A 54 7.07 0.09 27.88
CA PRO A 54 5.74 -0.09 28.48
C PRO A 54 5.62 -1.37 29.33
N VAL A 55 4.95 -1.25 30.47
CA VAL A 55 4.61 -2.36 31.38
C VAL A 55 3.34 -3.07 30.91
N ARG A 56 3.28 -4.40 31.04
CA ARG A 56 2.09 -5.20 30.69
C ARG A 56 0.91 -4.88 31.62
N PRO A 57 -0.33 -4.75 31.12
CA PRO A 57 -1.50 -4.61 31.98
C PRO A 57 -1.81 -5.93 32.71
N HIS A 58 -2.09 -5.84 34.02
CA HIS A 58 -2.62 -6.96 34.80
C HIS A 58 -4.14 -7.07 34.65
N SER A 59 -4.66 -8.30 34.63
CA SER A 59 -6.08 -8.60 34.56
C SER A 59 -6.83 -8.16 35.82
N ALA A 60 -7.73 -7.18 35.70
CA ALA A 60 -8.66 -6.79 36.77
C ALA A 60 -10.08 -7.27 36.43
N ALA A 61 -10.59 -8.23 37.21
CA ALA A 61 -11.95 -8.75 37.05
C ALA A 61 -12.93 -7.95 37.93
N ALA A 62 -13.95 -7.34 37.33
CA ALA A 62 -15.07 -6.73 38.03
C ALA A 62 -16.23 -7.74 38.19
N ARG A 63 -16.75 -7.90 39.42
CA ARG A 63 -17.93 -8.73 39.70
C ARG A 63 -19.21 -7.90 39.66
N LEU A 64 -20.32 -8.56 39.32
CA LEU A 64 -21.68 -8.12 39.69
C LEU A 64 -22.35 -9.23 40.51
N GLY A 65 -23.07 -8.87 41.58
CA GLY A 65 -23.97 -9.80 42.29
C GLY A 65 -23.85 -9.86 43.82
N ARG A 66 -24.69 -9.07 44.51
CA ARG A 66 -25.31 -9.26 45.86
C ARG A 66 -24.44 -9.85 47.00
N VAL A 67 -23.98 -9.05 47.96
CA VAL A 67 -24.73 -8.56 49.15
C VAL A 67 -25.26 -9.69 50.06
N ASP A 68 -24.59 -9.78 51.22
CA ASP A 68 -25.02 -10.12 52.60
C ASP A 68 -26.53 -10.31 52.92
N GLN A 69 -26.98 -11.13 53.90
CA GLN A 69 -26.32 -12.16 54.76
C GLN A 69 -27.37 -13.26 55.19
N HIS A 70 -27.58 -13.79 56.41
CA HIS A 70 -27.12 -13.58 57.80
C HIS A 70 -27.43 -14.80 58.74
N GLN A 71 -26.92 -14.75 59.99
CA GLN A 71 -27.38 -15.45 61.22
C GLN A 71 -27.77 -16.96 61.27
N ALA A 72 -26.85 -17.75 61.87
CA ALA A 72 -26.98 -18.36 63.22
C ALA A 72 -27.86 -19.61 63.55
N VAL A 73 -27.14 -20.69 63.92
CA VAL A 73 -27.24 -21.44 65.21
C VAL A 73 -28.46 -22.37 65.52
N ARG A 74 -28.14 -23.69 65.57
CA ARG A 74 -28.75 -24.79 66.38
C ARG A 74 -30.28 -25.08 66.28
N ARG A 75 -30.63 -26.36 66.04
CA ARG A 75 -30.97 -27.33 67.13
C ARG A 75 -31.26 -28.77 66.66
N ARG A 76 -30.94 -29.73 67.54
CA ARG A 76 -31.39 -31.15 67.59
C ARG A 76 -30.96 -32.04 66.40
N GLY A 77 -30.73 -33.34 66.55
CA GLY A 77 -30.70 -34.17 67.76
C GLY A 77 -31.56 -35.43 67.65
N GLY A 78 -30.95 -36.57 67.31
CA GLY A 78 -31.61 -37.87 67.22
C GLY A 78 -30.60 -39.01 67.27
N THR A 79 -30.63 -39.80 68.33
CA THR A 79 -29.68 -40.89 68.59
C THR A 79 -30.36 -42.25 68.54
N THR A 80 -29.79 -43.23 67.83
CA THR A 80 -29.72 -44.68 68.12
C THR A 80 -29.25 -45.43 66.85
N ALA A 81 -28.61 -46.60 66.90
CA ALA A 81 -28.02 -47.35 68.02
C ALA A 81 -26.69 -47.99 67.58
N ARG A 82 -25.85 -48.41 68.54
CA ARG A 82 -24.60 -49.14 68.27
C ARG A 82 -24.85 -50.65 68.21
N ARG A 83 -24.29 -51.32 67.20
CA ARG A 83 -23.57 -52.59 67.41
C ARG A 83 -22.24 -52.55 66.65
N ARG A 84 -21.17 -52.90 67.37
CA ARG A 84 -19.84 -53.15 66.80
C ARG A 84 -19.69 -54.66 66.68
N LEU A 85 -19.13 -55.17 65.58
CA LEU A 85 -17.97 -56.07 65.70
C LEU A 85 -17.21 -56.21 64.38
N THR A 86 -15.91 -56.06 64.54
CA THR A 86 -14.81 -56.16 63.59
C THR A 86 -14.84 -57.42 62.72
N VAL A 87 -14.78 -57.24 61.40
CA VAL A 87 -13.96 -58.09 60.51
C VAL A 87 -13.16 -57.16 59.61
N ALA A 88 -11.83 -57.20 59.74
CA ALA A 88 -10.91 -56.54 58.84
C ALA A 88 -10.36 -57.55 57.80
N LEU A 89 -9.45 -57.11 56.94
CA LEU A 89 -8.56 -57.96 56.12
C LEU A 89 -9.18 -58.69 54.91
N VAL A 90 -9.87 -57.95 54.02
CA VAL A 90 -10.04 -58.35 52.59
C VAL A 90 -9.81 -57.18 51.63
N VAL A 91 -10.42 -56.02 51.92
CA VAL A 91 -10.51 -54.88 50.97
C VAL A 91 -9.16 -54.27 50.55
N THR A 92 -8.12 -54.36 51.38
CA THR A 92 -6.82 -53.71 51.14
C THR A 92 -6.08 -54.25 49.90
N ILE A 93 -6.30 -55.51 49.52
CA ILE A 93 -5.60 -56.13 48.37
C ILE A 93 -6.21 -55.67 47.03
N ALA A 94 -7.53 -55.44 46.98
CA ALA A 94 -8.20 -54.95 45.76
C ALA A 94 -7.73 -53.53 45.37
N LEU A 95 -7.50 -52.65 46.35
CA LEU A 95 -7.00 -51.28 46.13
C LEU A 95 -5.52 -51.23 45.71
N LEU A 96 -4.70 -52.19 46.14
CA LEU A 96 -3.31 -52.31 45.69
C LEU A 96 -3.21 -52.78 44.23
N LEU A 97 -4.07 -53.69 43.79
CA LEU A 97 -4.08 -54.17 42.39
C LEU A 97 -4.53 -53.08 41.40
N ALA A 98 -5.54 -52.27 41.76
CA ALA A 98 -5.93 -51.11 40.95
C ALA A 98 -4.82 -50.04 40.84
N SER A 99 -4.00 -49.90 41.88
CA SER A 99 -2.89 -48.92 41.92
C SER A 99 -1.69 -49.30 41.03
N GLY A 100 -1.48 -50.60 40.77
CA GLY A 100 -0.45 -51.08 39.85
C GLY A 100 -0.79 -50.81 38.37
N CYS A 101 -2.08 -50.86 38.03
CA CYS A 101 -2.55 -50.56 36.68
C CYS A 101 -2.41 -49.06 36.36
N SER A 102 -2.92 -48.18 37.23
CA SER A 102 -2.92 -46.73 36.99
C SER A 102 -1.51 -46.12 36.97
N SER A 103 -0.57 -46.65 37.76
CA SER A 103 0.83 -46.23 37.70
C SER A 103 1.54 -46.69 36.42
N THR A 104 1.19 -47.86 35.88
CA THR A 104 1.71 -48.36 34.60
C THR A 104 1.13 -47.58 33.42
N GLU A 105 -0.19 -47.35 33.40
CA GLU A 105 -0.88 -46.55 32.37
C GLU A 105 -0.36 -45.09 32.36
N SER A 106 -0.13 -44.51 33.54
CA SER A 106 0.49 -43.19 33.67
C SER A 106 1.88 -43.13 33.04
N ALA A 107 2.73 -44.14 33.28
CA ALA A 107 4.07 -44.21 32.69
C ALA A 107 4.04 -44.46 31.17
N GLN A 108 3.12 -45.28 30.67
CA GLN A 108 2.86 -45.49 29.24
C GLN A 108 2.43 -44.17 28.57
N ARG A 109 1.45 -43.48 29.16
CA ARG A 109 0.97 -42.16 28.70
C ARG A 109 2.09 -41.13 28.71
N GLN A 110 2.92 -41.11 29.74
CA GLN A 110 4.03 -40.16 29.87
C GLN A 110 5.11 -40.39 28.79
N ALA A 111 5.42 -41.65 28.45
CA ALA A 111 6.36 -41.97 27.38
C ALA A 111 5.86 -41.50 26.00
N GLY A 112 4.62 -41.84 25.65
CA GLY A 112 4.00 -41.37 24.41
C GLY A 112 3.84 -39.85 24.36
N GLN A 113 3.48 -39.22 25.48
CA GLN A 113 3.38 -37.76 25.59
C GLN A 113 4.74 -37.08 25.38
N ALA A 114 5.82 -37.60 25.96
CA ALA A 114 7.16 -37.02 25.79
C ALA A 114 7.62 -37.01 24.33
N PHE A 115 7.30 -38.07 23.56
CA PHE A 115 7.51 -38.13 22.12
C PHE A 115 6.69 -37.06 21.37
N LEU A 116 5.37 -37.01 21.59
CA LEU A 116 4.48 -36.04 20.92
C LEU A 116 4.84 -34.59 21.26
N ASP A 117 5.18 -34.29 22.51
CA ASP A 117 5.59 -32.96 22.96
C ASP A 117 6.93 -32.52 22.34
N ALA A 118 7.89 -33.44 22.18
CA ALA A 118 9.15 -33.13 21.51
C ALA A 118 8.95 -32.89 20.01
N TRP A 119 8.21 -33.77 19.34
CA TRP A 119 7.95 -33.67 17.90
C TRP A 119 7.11 -32.44 17.55
N ALA A 120 6.09 -32.10 18.35
CA ALA A 120 5.27 -30.90 18.14
C ALA A 120 6.04 -29.57 18.34
N ARG A 121 7.21 -29.60 18.99
CA ARG A 121 8.13 -28.45 19.10
C ARG A 121 9.24 -28.43 18.03
N GLY A 122 9.27 -29.42 17.13
CA GLY A 122 10.37 -29.60 16.17
C GLY A 122 11.66 -30.13 16.80
N ASP A 123 11.64 -30.62 18.04
CA ASP A 123 12.81 -31.24 18.68
C ASP A 123 12.92 -32.71 18.23
N ILE A 124 13.34 -32.88 16.98
CA ILE A 124 13.46 -34.18 16.30
C ILE A 124 14.41 -35.12 17.06
N VAL A 125 15.44 -34.59 17.72
CA VAL A 125 16.43 -35.38 18.45
C VAL A 125 15.87 -35.87 19.79
N ALA A 126 15.12 -35.05 20.53
CA ALA A 126 14.43 -35.52 21.73
C ALA A 126 13.28 -36.48 21.41
N ALA A 127 12.53 -36.22 20.33
CA ALA A 127 11.47 -37.12 19.85
C ALA A 127 12.04 -38.50 19.51
N ALA A 128 13.09 -38.56 18.68
CA ALA A 128 13.76 -39.81 18.36
C ALA A 128 14.30 -40.53 19.60
N ARG A 129 14.85 -39.82 20.60
CA ARG A 129 15.35 -40.44 21.84
C ARG A 129 14.26 -41.03 22.75
N ALA A 130 13.00 -40.66 22.54
CA ALA A 130 11.84 -41.23 23.24
C ALA A 130 11.34 -42.57 22.63
N THR A 131 11.89 -42.98 21.48
CA THR A 131 11.61 -44.27 20.85
C THR A 131 12.58 -45.38 21.29
N ASP A 132 12.39 -46.60 20.79
CA ASP A 132 13.33 -47.72 20.90
C ASP A 132 14.30 -47.87 19.70
N ASP A 133 13.95 -47.39 18.50
CA ASP A 133 14.91 -47.08 17.41
C ASP A 133 15.00 -45.56 17.14
N PRO A 134 15.88 -44.83 17.85
CA PRO A 134 16.14 -43.42 17.57
C PRO A 134 16.79 -43.16 16.20
N GLY A 135 17.44 -44.16 15.60
CA GLY A 135 18.15 -44.03 14.34
C GLY A 135 17.20 -44.01 13.14
N ALA A 136 16.19 -44.87 13.13
CA ALA A 136 15.10 -44.80 12.16
C ALA A 136 14.18 -43.60 12.44
N ALA A 137 13.81 -43.37 13.71
CA ALA A 137 12.93 -42.27 14.09
C ALA A 137 13.48 -40.91 13.65
N GLN A 138 14.76 -40.60 13.92
CA GLN A 138 15.33 -39.30 13.56
C GLN A 138 15.29 -39.06 12.04
N ARG A 139 15.53 -40.08 11.21
CA ARG A 139 15.51 -39.95 9.74
C ARG A 139 14.11 -39.59 9.22
N VAL A 140 13.09 -40.36 9.60
CA VAL A 140 11.71 -40.17 9.11
C VAL A 140 11.11 -38.86 9.64
N LEU A 141 11.32 -38.56 10.93
CA LEU A 141 10.85 -37.32 11.54
C LEU A 141 11.53 -36.08 10.93
N GLN A 142 12.82 -36.16 10.59
CA GLN A 142 13.54 -35.07 9.91
C GLN A 142 13.04 -34.88 8.48
N ALA A 143 12.88 -35.95 7.70
CA ALA A 143 12.32 -35.89 6.34
C ALA A 143 10.88 -35.33 6.34
N THR A 144 10.05 -35.78 7.29
CA THR A 144 8.68 -35.27 7.49
C THR A 144 8.69 -33.78 7.82
N GLY A 145 9.58 -33.33 8.72
CA GLY A 145 9.72 -31.91 9.05
C GLY A 145 10.14 -31.06 7.85
N GLN A 146 11.03 -31.57 7.00
CA GLN A 146 11.49 -30.90 5.78
C GLN A 146 10.42 -30.84 4.68
N ALA A 147 9.57 -31.87 4.56
CA ALA A 147 8.56 -31.94 3.51
C ALA A 147 7.22 -31.27 3.87
N LEU A 148 6.90 -31.16 5.17
CA LEU A 148 5.69 -30.45 5.65
C LEU A 148 5.94 -28.96 5.95
N ASP A 149 7.17 -28.58 6.32
CA ASP A 149 7.55 -27.24 6.84
C ASP A 149 6.48 -26.57 7.74
N PRO A 150 6.11 -27.20 8.88
CA PRO A 150 4.96 -26.78 9.67
C PRO A 150 5.26 -25.53 10.50
N THR A 151 4.51 -24.46 10.27
CA THR A 151 4.59 -23.21 11.05
C THR A 151 4.08 -23.37 12.50
N ALA A 152 3.22 -24.36 12.73
CA ALA A 152 2.84 -24.80 14.08
C ALA A 152 2.34 -26.26 14.05
N ALA A 153 2.59 -26.99 15.13
CA ALA A 153 2.06 -28.33 15.34
C ALA A 153 1.33 -28.45 16.68
N ARG A 154 0.22 -29.19 16.71
CA ARG A 154 -0.44 -29.63 17.94
C ARG A 154 -0.71 -31.13 17.83
N LEU A 155 0.05 -31.89 18.60
CA LEU A 155 -0.19 -33.30 18.84
C LEU A 155 -0.83 -33.44 20.23
N THR A 156 -1.80 -34.34 20.42
CA THR A 156 -2.56 -34.43 21.68
C THR A 156 -2.86 -35.90 22.04
N PRO A 157 -2.54 -36.34 23.27
CA PRO A 157 -2.64 -37.75 23.66
C PRO A 157 -4.09 -38.16 23.94
N GLY A 158 -4.54 -39.22 23.27
CA GLY A 158 -5.84 -39.87 23.46
C GLY A 158 -5.83 -40.84 24.64
N ALA A 159 -6.52 -41.98 24.50
CA ALA A 159 -6.49 -43.07 25.48
C ALA A 159 -5.27 -43.97 25.27
N VAL A 160 -4.81 -44.63 26.34
CA VAL A 160 -3.90 -45.79 26.28
C VAL A 160 -4.76 -47.05 26.30
N THR A 161 -4.42 -48.04 25.49
CA THR A 161 -5.12 -49.33 25.41
C THR A 161 -4.12 -50.48 25.28
N THR A 162 -4.22 -51.47 26.17
CA THR A 162 -3.45 -52.73 26.09
C THR A 162 -4.40 -53.88 25.70
N ILE A 163 -4.08 -54.61 24.63
CA ILE A 163 -4.85 -55.76 24.13
C ILE A 163 -3.86 -56.86 23.74
N LYS A 164 -3.95 -58.05 24.35
CA LYS A 164 -3.07 -59.20 24.05
C LYS A 164 -1.58 -58.79 24.03
N ASP A 165 -1.15 -58.15 25.12
CA ASP A 165 0.20 -57.63 25.38
C ASP A 165 0.69 -56.47 24.48
N GLU A 166 0.04 -56.20 23.33
CA GLU A 166 0.23 -54.95 22.58
C GLU A 166 -0.31 -53.75 23.38
N THR A 167 0.54 -52.78 23.69
CA THR A 167 0.14 -51.50 24.27
C THR A 167 0.22 -50.41 23.21
N THR A 168 -0.86 -49.64 23.04
CA THR A 168 -0.92 -48.50 22.12
C THR A 168 -1.47 -47.26 22.81
N MET A 169 -1.11 -46.08 22.33
CA MET A 169 -1.74 -44.81 22.72
C MET A 169 -2.28 -44.09 21.48
N ALA A 170 -3.57 -43.80 21.46
CA ALA A 170 -4.16 -42.98 20.41
C ALA A 170 -3.67 -41.53 20.51
N PHE A 171 -3.65 -40.78 19.42
CA PHE A 171 -3.42 -39.33 19.43
C PHE A 171 -4.20 -38.62 18.32
N SER A 172 -4.41 -37.32 18.48
CA SER A 172 -4.87 -36.43 17.41
C SER A 172 -3.75 -35.48 16.99
N ALA A 173 -3.59 -35.32 15.68
CA ALA A 173 -2.65 -34.39 15.07
C ALA A 173 -3.38 -33.18 14.46
N SER A 174 -2.75 -32.01 14.53
CA SER A 174 -3.18 -30.79 13.87
C SER A 174 -1.95 -29.98 13.46
N TRP A 175 -1.64 -30.01 12.16
CA TRP A 175 -0.49 -29.33 11.55
C TRP A 175 -0.95 -28.07 10.82
N THR A 176 -0.38 -26.92 11.17
CA THR A 176 -0.50 -25.68 10.39
C THR A 176 0.71 -25.59 9.47
N LEU A 177 0.47 -25.59 8.16
CA LEU A 177 1.50 -25.63 7.12
C LEU A 177 1.58 -24.25 6.44
N ALA A 178 2.77 -23.82 6.01
CA ALA A 178 2.91 -22.55 5.31
C ALA A 178 2.13 -22.55 3.99
N GLY A 179 1.39 -21.47 3.71
CA GLY A 179 0.62 -21.34 2.47
C GLY A 179 -0.66 -22.18 2.38
N VAL A 180 -1.02 -22.96 3.41
CA VAL A 180 -2.22 -23.82 3.42
C VAL A 180 -3.34 -23.17 4.25
N PRO A 181 -4.57 -23.03 3.73
CA PRO A 181 -5.58 -22.13 4.32
C PRO A 181 -6.22 -22.62 5.63
N ALA A 182 -5.98 -23.88 6.03
CA ALA A 182 -6.46 -24.43 7.30
C ALA A 182 -5.53 -25.55 7.80
N PRO A 183 -5.52 -25.88 9.11
CA PRO A 183 -4.67 -26.96 9.63
C PRO A 183 -5.11 -28.34 9.16
N TRP A 184 -4.16 -29.16 8.69
CA TRP A 184 -4.34 -30.58 8.38
C TRP A 184 -4.49 -31.38 9.68
N ARG A 185 -5.48 -32.27 9.74
CA ARG A 185 -5.82 -33.01 10.96
C ARG A 185 -6.11 -34.47 10.66
N TYR A 186 -5.58 -35.35 11.50
CA TYR A 186 -5.83 -36.79 11.48
C TYR A 186 -5.76 -37.35 12.90
N GLN A 187 -6.14 -38.62 13.04
CA GLN A 187 -5.92 -39.40 14.26
C GLN A 187 -4.86 -40.45 13.99
N GLY A 188 -4.01 -40.75 14.96
CA GLY A 188 -2.99 -41.78 14.88
C GLY A 188 -2.95 -42.65 16.13
N LYS A 189 -2.05 -43.63 16.14
CA LYS A 189 -1.73 -44.47 17.29
C LYS A 189 -0.21 -44.62 17.36
N LEU A 190 0.34 -44.48 18.56
CA LEU A 190 1.73 -44.86 18.84
C LEU A 190 1.75 -46.29 19.37
N GLY A 191 2.68 -47.11 18.88
CA GLY A 191 3.09 -48.32 19.61
C GLY A 191 3.82 -47.94 20.89
N LEU A 192 3.64 -48.68 21.98
CA LEU A 192 4.38 -48.47 23.23
C LEU A 192 5.04 -49.78 23.69
N ALA A 193 6.36 -49.78 23.81
CA ALA A 193 7.17 -50.90 24.29
C ALA A 193 7.91 -50.54 25.58
N LYS A 194 8.24 -51.57 26.37
CA LYS A 194 9.03 -51.42 27.60
C LYS A 194 10.45 -51.91 27.34
N GLY A 195 11.42 -51.00 27.38
CA GLY A 195 12.83 -51.30 27.12
C GLY A 195 13.46 -52.18 28.21
N SER A 196 14.65 -52.71 27.91
CA SER A 196 15.47 -53.48 28.86
C SER A 196 15.95 -52.65 30.07
N ASP A 197 15.92 -51.32 29.98
CA ASP A 197 16.12 -50.40 31.10
C ASP A 197 14.86 -50.22 31.99
N GLY A 198 13.81 -50.98 31.70
CA GLY A 198 12.53 -50.97 32.43
C GLY A 198 11.62 -49.79 32.11
N LYS A 199 11.99 -48.90 31.18
CA LYS A 199 11.22 -47.69 30.85
C LYS A 199 10.32 -47.91 29.64
N TRP A 200 9.16 -47.25 29.64
CA TRP A 200 8.29 -47.18 28.47
C TRP A 200 8.87 -46.21 27.44
N ARG A 201 8.75 -46.57 26.17
CA ARG A 201 9.19 -45.85 24.97
C ARG A 201 8.12 -46.01 23.89
N VAL A 202 8.15 -45.15 22.87
CA VAL A 202 7.43 -45.42 21.62
C VAL A 202 8.12 -46.59 20.91
N HIS A 203 7.35 -47.60 20.51
CA HIS A 203 7.82 -48.69 19.66
C HIS A 203 7.81 -48.21 18.22
N TRP A 204 8.98 -47.86 17.68
CA TRP A 204 9.06 -47.03 16.48
C TRP A 204 8.59 -47.75 15.21
N GLN A 205 7.65 -47.11 14.52
CA GLN A 205 7.19 -47.48 13.18
C GLN A 205 6.80 -46.22 12.38
N PRO A 206 6.91 -46.20 11.04
CA PRO A 206 6.50 -45.05 10.22
C PRO A 206 5.04 -44.61 10.43
N GLN A 207 4.16 -45.54 10.81
CA GLN A 207 2.75 -45.28 11.07
C GLN A 207 2.51 -44.41 12.32
N ASP A 208 3.51 -44.27 13.21
CA ASP A 208 3.50 -43.33 14.33
C ASP A 208 3.51 -41.86 13.84
N VAL A 209 3.99 -41.61 12.61
CA VAL A 209 3.92 -40.31 11.95
C VAL A 209 2.54 -40.09 11.34
N HIS A 210 2.11 -40.99 10.45
CA HIS A 210 0.77 -40.98 9.84
C HIS A 210 0.31 -42.41 9.54
N PRO A 211 -0.94 -42.84 9.87
CA PRO A 211 -1.35 -44.25 9.86
C PRO A 211 -1.28 -45.00 8.52
N GLN A 212 -1.11 -44.29 7.40
CA GLN A 212 -1.05 -44.87 6.05
C GLN A 212 0.37 -44.94 5.47
N LEU A 213 1.41 -44.49 6.19
CA LEU A 213 2.79 -44.58 5.71
C LEU A 213 3.29 -46.02 5.73
N GLY A 214 3.87 -46.48 4.63
CA GLY A 214 4.73 -47.68 4.56
C GLY A 214 6.16 -47.42 5.06
N THR A 215 7.09 -48.31 4.69
CA THR A 215 8.47 -48.33 5.23
C THR A 215 9.50 -47.55 4.42
N ALA A 216 9.21 -47.21 3.16
CA ALA A 216 10.03 -46.34 2.33
C ALA A 216 9.41 -44.94 2.16
N ASP A 217 8.15 -44.81 2.56
CA ASP A 217 7.26 -43.73 2.19
C ASP A 217 7.60 -42.37 2.83
N MET A 218 7.26 -41.30 2.12
CA MET A 218 7.37 -39.92 2.58
C MET A 218 6.07 -39.14 2.37
N LEU A 219 5.82 -38.15 3.23
CA LEU A 219 4.76 -37.17 3.02
C LEU A 219 5.24 -36.06 2.07
N VAL A 220 4.36 -35.61 1.17
CA VAL A 220 4.60 -34.50 0.23
C VAL A 220 3.43 -33.52 0.30
N VAL A 221 3.71 -32.21 0.19
CA VAL A 221 2.69 -31.16 0.17
C VAL A 221 2.67 -30.50 -1.21
N ASN A 222 1.70 -30.89 -2.04
CA ASN A 222 1.49 -30.30 -3.35
C ASN A 222 0.54 -29.10 -3.21
N ARG A 223 1.04 -27.87 -3.39
CA ARG A 223 0.27 -26.62 -3.26
C ARG A 223 0.25 -25.85 -4.58
N THR A 224 -0.93 -25.31 -4.93
CA THR A 224 -1.13 -24.44 -6.09
C THR A 224 -1.91 -23.20 -5.68
N LEU A 225 -1.28 -22.02 -5.77
CA LEU A 225 -1.99 -20.74 -5.80
C LEU A 225 -2.65 -20.60 -7.18
N PRO A 226 -3.95 -20.27 -7.29
CA PRO A 226 -4.62 -20.15 -8.58
C PRO A 226 -4.16 -18.91 -9.36
N GLN A 227 -4.52 -18.85 -10.64
CA GLN A 227 -4.22 -17.69 -11.48
C GLN A 227 -4.85 -16.42 -10.89
N ARG A 228 -4.05 -15.36 -10.84
CA ARG A 228 -4.44 -14.07 -10.28
C ARG A 228 -5.42 -13.35 -11.22
N ALA A 229 -6.55 -12.91 -10.68
CA ALA A 229 -7.60 -12.25 -11.42
C ALA A 229 -7.20 -10.84 -11.90
N SER A 230 -7.92 -10.36 -12.91
CA SER A 230 -7.67 -9.06 -13.54
C SER A 230 -8.16 -7.87 -12.69
N ILE A 231 -7.54 -6.71 -12.89
CA ILE A 231 -8.15 -5.42 -12.53
C ILE A 231 -8.86 -4.90 -13.79
N LEU A 232 -10.12 -4.48 -13.66
CA LEU A 232 -10.99 -4.02 -14.74
C LEU A 232 -11.26 -2.52 -14.65
N ASP A 233 -11.62 -1.90 -15.78
CA ASP A 233 -12.09 -0.52 -15.88
C ASP A 233 -13.59 -0.40 -15.52
N GLY A 234 -14.14 0.82 -15.53
CA GLY A 234 -15.55 1.08 -15.23
C GLY A 234 -16.52 0.34 -16.15
N ALA A 235 -16.13 0.07 -17.41
CA ALA A 235 -16.88 -0.72 -18.39
C ALA A 235 -16.59 -2.23 -18.34
N GLY A 236 -15.88 -2.70 -17.30
CA GLY A 236 -15.53 -4.11 -17.09
C GLY A 236 -14.42 -4.62 -18.01
N GLN A 237 -13.70 -3.75 -18.73
CA GLN A 237 -12.63 -4.16 -19.65
C GLN A 237 -11.31 -4.40 -18.89
N PRO A 238 -10.50 -5.41 -19.25
CA PRO A 238 -9.28 -5.72 -18.50
C PRO A 238 -8.17 -4.65 -18.64
N LEU A 239 -7.94 -3.91 -17.54
CA LEU A 239 -6.80 -3.01 -17.39
C LEU A 239 -5.53 -3.81 -17.12
N VAL A 240 -5.49 -4.51 -15.97
CA VAL A 240 -4.36 -5.36 -15.60
C VAL A 240 -4.76 -6.80 -15.87
N THR A 241 -4.14 -7.38 -16.89
CA THR A 241 -4.37 -8.75 -17.34
C THR A 241 -3.04 -9.34 -17.85
N GLU A 242 -2.99 -10.64 -18.12
CA GLU A 242 -1.84 -11.21 -18.82
C GLU A 242 -1.74 -10.61 -20.23
N ARG A 243 -0.57 -10.05 -20.54
CA ARG A 243 -0.24 -9.47 -21.85
C ARG A 243 1.06 -10.06 -22.34
N ASP A 244 1.20 -10.20 -23.66
CA ASP A 244 2.44 -10.61 -24.29
C ASP A 244 3.58 -9.64 -23.94
N THR A 245 4.71 -10.22 -23.55
CA THR A 245 5.95 -9.51 -23.24
C THR A 245 7.14 -10.13 -23.95
N VAL A 246 8.17 -9.31 -24.15
CA VAL A 246 9.48 -9.73 -24.64
C VAL A 246 10.53 -9.30 -23.62
N THR A 247 11.16 -10.27 -22.97
CA THR A 247 12.36 -10.04 -22.18
C THR A 247 13.54 -9.92 -23.14
N VAL A 248 14.08 -8.71 -23.24
CA VAL A 248 15.37 -8.42 -23.86
C VAL A 248 16.45 -8.84 -22.87
N GLY A 249 17.40 -9.65 -23.31
CA GLY A 249 18.56 -10.05 -22.53
C GLY A 249 19.81 -10.16 -23.39
N VAL A 250 20.92 -10.52 -22.75
CA VAL A 250 22.22 -10.70 -23.38
C VAL A 250 22.75 -12.10 -23.06
N GLU A 251 23.32 -12.79 -24.05
CA GLU A 251 24.06 -14.05 -23.86
C GLU A 251 25.56 -13.80 -24.06
N PRO A 252 26.42 -13.91 -23.03
CA PRO A 252 27.78 -13.36 -23.09
C PRO A 252 28.66 -13.92 -24.23
N LYS A 253 28.50 -15.20 -24.62
CA LYS A 253 29.28 -15.81 -25.74
C LYS A 253 28.99 -15.18 -27.11
N LEU A 254 27.88 -14.47 -27.26
CA LEU A 254 27.45 -13.84 -28.51
C LEU A 254 27.84 -12.36 -28.59
N VAL A 255 28.36 -11.78 -27.50
CA VAL A 255 28.78 -10.38 -27.40
C VAL A 255 30.14 -10.19 -28.10
N THR A 256 30.21 -9.26 -29.05
CA THR A 256 31.47 -8.88 -29.73
C THR A 256 32.16 -7.68 -29.08
N ASN A 257 31.38 -6.74 -28.53
CA ASN A 257 31.83 -5.59 -27.76
C ASN A 257 30.76 -5.26 -26.70
N LEU A 258 31.08 -5.42 -25.42
CA LEU A 258 30.12 -5.26 -24.33
C LEU A 258 29.78 -3.79 -24.07
N ASP A 259 30.74 -2.87 -24.19
CA ASP A 259 30.52 -1.44 -23.94
C ASP A 259 29.63 -0.81 -25.03
N ASP A 260 29.87 -1.13 -26.30
CA ASP A 260 29.03 -0.68 -27.43
C ASP A 260 27.62 -1.29 -27.36
N LEU A 261 27.50 -2.59 -27.02
CA LEU A 261 26.21 -3.24 -26.79
C LEU A 261 25.43 -2.57 -25.65
N ALA A 262 26.07 -2.39 -24.49
CA ALA A 262 25.43 -1.79 -23.32
C ALA A 262 25.03 -0.33 -23.56
N ALA A 263 25.86 0.46 -24.26
CA ALA A 263 25.52 1.83 -24.65
C ALA A 263 24.33 1.90 -25.62
N ARG A 264 24.25 0.99 -26.61
CA ARG A 264 23.09 0.91 -27.52
C ARG A 264 21.82 0.45 -26.83
N LEU A 265 21.89 -0.56 -25.96
CA LEU A 265 20.76 -1.00 -25.15
C LEU A 265 20.28 0.11 -24.21
N ALA A 266 21.19 0.82 -23.53
CA ALA A 266 20.84 1.98 -22.71
C ALA A 266 20.14 3.09 -23.51
N SER A 267 20.66 3.42 -24.69
CA SER A 267 20.06 4.43 -25.58
C SER A 267 18.69 4.01 -26.15
N ALA A 268 18.49 2.73 -26.45
CA ALA A 268 17.25 2.23 -27.04
C ALA A 268 16.16 1.86 -26.01
N LEU A 269 16.54 1.53 -24.77
CA LEU A 269 15.67 0.94 -23.75
C LEU A 269 15.59 1.76 -22.45
N HIS A 270 16.38 2.83 -22.32
CA HIS A 270 16.50 3.67 -21.12
C HIS A 270 16.95 2.89 -19.86
N VAL A 271 17.80 1.87 -20.06
CA VAL A 271 18.44 1.08 -18.99
C VAL A 271 19.83 1.62 -18.64
N ASN A 272 20.37 1.28 -17.47
CA ASN A 272 21.72 1.67 -17.07
C ASN A 272 22.78 0.78 -17.74
N ALA A 273 23.60 1.34 -18.62
CA ALA A 273 24.68 0.63 -19.32
C ALA A 273 25.65 -0.07 -18.34
N THR A 274 25.99 0.57 -17.21
CA THR A 274 26.92 0.04 -16.21
C THR A 274 26.34 -1.20 -15.50
N GLU A 275 25.03 -1.25 -15.29
CA GLU A 275 24.35 -2.44 -14.73
C GLU A 275 24.37 -3.60 -15.74
N VAL A 276 24.14 -3.32 -17.02
CA VAL A 276 24.25 -4.33 -18.09
C VAL A 276 25.67 -4.89 -18.19
N ILE A 277 26.69 -4.02 -18.21
CA ILE A 277 28.11 -4.44 -18.24
C ILE A 277 28.45 -5.33 -17.04
N ASN A 278 28.06 -4.91 -15.82
CA ASN A 278 28.32 -5.67 -14.60
C ASN A 278 27.60 -7.02 -14.56
N ALA A 279 26.33 -7.07 -14.97
CA ALA A 279 25.54 -8.30 -14.97
C ALA A 279 26.05 -9.31 -16.01
N VAL A 280 26.40 -8.84 -17.21
CA VAL A 280 26.95 -9.68 -18.29
C VAL A 280 28.36 -10.16 -17.96
N GLY A 281 29.20 -9.31 -17.37
CA GLY A 281 30.57 -9.67 -16.96
C GLY A 281 30.67 -10.66 -15.80
N GLN A 282 29.58 -10.89 -15.04
CA GLN A 282 29.50 -11.88 -13.96
C GLN A 282 28.83 -13.20 -14.38
N ALA A 283 28.23 -13.26 -15.56
CA ALA A 283 27.48 -14.41 -16.06
C ALA A 283 28.37 -15.40 -16.82
N LYS A 284 27.95 -16.68 -16.92
CA LYS A 284 28.65 -17.69 -17.73
C LYS A 284 28.40 -17.43 -19.21
N PRO A 285 29.28 -17.88 -20.13
CA PRO A 285 29.13 -17.64 -21.57
C PRO A 285 27.77 -17.99 -22.17
N THR A 286 27.09 -19.02 -21.65
CA THR A 286 25.78 -19.51 -22.12
C THR A 286 24.58 -19.03 -21.29
N ASP A 287 24.80 -18.19 -20.28
CA ASP A 287 23.70 -17.72 -19.43
C ASP A 287 22.90 -16.61 -20.17
N PHE A 288 21.57 -16.64 -20.03
CA PHE A 288 20.72 -15.55 -20.49
C PHE A 288 20.61 -14.50 -19.38
N VAL A 289 21.21 -13.34 -19.59
CA VAL A 289 21.20 -12.21 -18.66
C VAL A 289 20.04 -11.28 -19.03
N PRO A 290 18.92 -11.26 -18.28
CA PRO A 290 17.81 -10.37 -18.58
C PRO A 290 18.21 -8.91 -18.33
N VAL A 291 17.88 -8.03 -19.28
CA VAL A 291 18.14 -6.58 -19.21
C VAL A 291 16.86 -5.82 -18.92
N VAL A 292 15.77 -6.11 -19.63
CA VAL A 292 14.45 -5.51 -19.40
C VAL A 292 13.36 -6.38 -20.02
N THR A 293 12.18 -6.43 -19.38
CA THR A 293 10.96 -7.00 -19.97
C THR A 293 10.04 -5.89 -20.46
N LEU A 294 9.69 -5.95 -21.75
CA LEU A 294 8.87 -4.97 -22.46
C LEU A 294 7.50 -5.58 -22.78
N ARG A 295 6.42 -4.78 -22.87
CA ARG A 295 5.19 -5.26 -23.52
C ARG A 295 5.46 -5.52 -25.00
N GLN A 296 4.66 -6.37 -25.63
CA GLN A 296 4.79 -6.66 -27.06
C GLN A 296 4.67 -5.40 -27.95
N ALA A 297 3.93 -4.37 -27.53
CA ALA A 297 3.89 -3.07 -28.19
C ALA A 297 5.19 -2.27 -27.97
N ASP A 298 5.61 -2.11 -26.72
CA ASP A 298 6.87 -1.45 -26.32
C ASP A 298 8.08 -2.03 -27.09
N TYR A 299 8.18 -3.37 -27.19
CA TYR A 299 9.21 -4.06 -27.95
C TYR A 299 9.17 -3.73 -29.44
N ARG A 300 7.98 -3.74 -30.09
CA ARG A 300 7.87 -3.43 -31.54
C ARG A 300 8.39 -2.02 -31.87
N ALA A 301 8.21 -1.05 -30.97
CA ALA A 301 8.69 0.32 -31.15
C ALA A 301 10.24 0.43 -31.11
N VAL A 302 10.93 -0.49 -30.43
CA VAL A 302 12.41 -0.49 -30.30
C VAL A 302 13.10 -1.59 -31.11
N GLN A 303 12.36 -2.60 -31.60
CA GLN A 303 12.88 -3.81 -32.23
C GLN A 303 13.95 -3.53 -33.30
N ALA A 304 13.69 -2.60 -34.22
CA ALA A 304 14.62 -2.25 -35.30
C ALA A 304 15.97 -1.70 -34.82
N LYS A 305 16.05 -1.18 -33.58
CA LYS A 305 17.30 -0.67 -32.97
C LYS A 305 18.10 -1.77 -32.25
N ILE A 306 17.44 -2.81 -31.74
CA ILE A 306 18.03 -3.79 -30.81
C ILE A 306 18.16 -5.21 -31.38
N HIS A 307 17.33 -5.59 -32.35
CA HIS A 307 17.21 -6.99 -32.77
C HIS A 307 18.48 -7.58 -33.40
N ASN A 308 19.26 -6.73 -34.08
CA ASN A 308 20.47 -7.12 -34.80
C ASN A 308 21.77 -6.82 -34.02
N LEU A 309 21.69 -6.48 -32.72
CA LEU A 309 22.86 -6.15 -31.90
C LEU A 309 23.54 -7.44 -31.38
N PRO A 310 24.82 -7.73 -31.74
CA PRO A 310 25.52 -8.95 -31.32
C PRO A 310 25.53 -9.10 -29.80
N GLY A 311 25.09 -10.26 -29.32
CA GLY A 311 24.89 -10.54 -27.89
C GLY A 311 23.43 -10.56 -27.46
N THR A 312 22.54 -9.86 -28.16
CA THR A 312 21.14 -9.69 -27.72
C THR A 312 20.29 -10.92 -28.03
N VAL A 313 19.53 -11.37 -27.05
CA VAL A 313 18.62 -12.52 -27.12
C VAL A 313 17.24 -12.10 -26.60
N PHE A 314 16.18 -12.64 -27.20
CA PHE A 314 14.80 -12.30 -26.87
C PHE A 314 14.04 -13.54 -26.38
N ARG A 315 13.31 -13.41 -25.28
CA ARG A 315 12.40 -14.45 -24.77
C ARG A 315 11.00 -13.90 -24.66
N THR A 316 10.04 -14.55 -25.30
CA THR A 316 8.60 -14.24 -25.18
C THR A 316 8.01 -14.89 -23.92
N GLY A 317 6.91 -14.31 -23.42
CA GLY A 317 6.11 -14.85 -22.32
C GLY A 317 5.01 -13.87 -21.92
N THR A 318 4.11 -14.24 -21.01
CA THR A 318 3.09 -13.34 -20.48
C THR A 318 3.49 -12.70 -19.16
N GLN A 319 3.00 -11.49 -18.89
CA GLN A 319 3.03 -10.87 -17.56
C GLN A 319 1.72 -10.16 -17.26
N LEU A 320 1.32 -10.14 -15.99
CA LEU A 320 0.13 -9.48 -15.48
C LEU A 320 0.36 -7.96 -15.36
N VAL A 321 0.09 -7.19 -16.43
CA VAL A 321 0.45 -5.76 -16.52
C VAL A 321 -0.65 -4.87 -17.11
N GLY A 322 -0.60 -3.58 -16.74
CA GLY A 322 -1.48 -2.54 -17.29
C GLY A 322 -1.22 -2.26 -18.78
N PRO A 323 -2.13 -1.52 -19.47
CA PRO A 323 -2.08 -1.28 -20.91
C PRO A 323 -0.76 -0.66 -21.41
N SER A 324 -0.21 0.30 -20.67
CA SER A 324 1.10 0.92 -20.91
C SER A 324 1.98 0.86 -19.64
N ARG A 325 3.19 1.43 -19.69
CA ARG A 325 4.08 1.56 -18.52
C ARG A 325 3.50 2.48 -17.45
N HIS A 326 2.97 3.64 -17.85
CA HIS A 326 2.47 4.68 -16.95
C HIS A 326 0.98 4.49 -16.59
N PHE A 327 0.23 3.64 -17.32
CA PHE A 327 -1.22 3.56 -17.20
C PHE A 327 -1.68 3.42 -15.75
N ALA A 328 -2.36 4.45 -15.24
CA ALA A 328 -2.82 4.60 -13.86
C ALA A 328 -1.79 4.16 -12.80
N GLN A 329 -0.52 4.53 -12.97
CA GLN A 329 0.54 4.31 -11.98
C GLN A 329 0.74 5.57 -11.09
N PRO A 330 1.14 5.40 -9.82
CA PRO A 330 1.38 4.13 -9.12
C PRO A 330 0.10 3.44 -8.59
N LEU A 331 -1.09 4.03 -8.83
CA LEU A 331 -2.39 3.58 -8.31
C LEU A 331 -2.70 2.09 -8.53
N LEU A 332 -2.60 1.58 -9.76
CA LEU A 332 -2.80 0.15 -10.04
C LEU A 332 -1.77 -0.72 -9.33
N GLY A 333 -0.54 -0.21 -9.18
CA GLY A 333 0.57 -0.89 -8.53
C GLY A 333 1.16 -2.02 -9.37
N GLN A 334 1.88 -2.92 -8.70
CA GLN A 334 2.69 -3.98 -9.30
C GLN A 334 2.49 -5.33 -8.60
N VAL A 335 2.86 -6.41 -9.31
CA VAL A 335 2.84 -7.79 -8.84
C VAL A 335 4.24 -8.38 -8.98
N GLY A 336 4.68 -9.20 -8.03
CA GLY A 336 5.98 -9.84 -8.06
C GLY A 336 6.25 -10.71 -6.84
N LYS A 337 7.50 -11.18 -6.69
CA LYS A 337 7.92 -11.97 -5.53
C LYS A 337 7.95 -11.09 -4.26
N PRO A 338 7.43 -11.58 -3.13
CA PRO A 338 7.38 -10.81 -1.89
C PRO A 338 8.77 -10.62 -1.26
N THR A 339 8.96 -9.47 -0.60
CA THR A 339 9.93 -9.35 0.50
C THR A 339 9.36 -10.04 1.75
N ALA A 340 10.19 -10.33 2.76
CA ALA A 340 9.71 -10.93 4.01
C ALA A 340 8.62 -10.06 4.70
N GLU A 341 8.71 -8.74 4.58
CA GLU A 341 7.69 -7.81 5.09
C GLU A 341 6.40 -7.85 4.27
N ALA A 342 6.50 -7.83 2.93
CA ALA A 342 5.33 -7.92 2.06
C ALA A 342 4.61 -9.27 2.21
N LEU A 343 5.35 -10.37 2.44
CA LEU A 343 4.79 -11.68 2.75
C LEU A 343 4.03 -11.67 4.09
N HIS A 344 4.61 -11.07 5.13
CA HIS A 344 3.95 -10.92 6.43
C HIS A 344 2.68 -10.07 6.34
N GLN A 345 2.68 -9.01 5.52
CA GLN A 345 1.50 -8.19 5.25
C GLN A 345 0.42 -8.93 4.44
N ALA A 346 0.81 -9.78 3.48
CA ALA A 346 -0.10 -10.60 2.68
C ALA A 346 -0.77 -11.73 3.48
N GLY A 347 -0.08 -12.25 4.50
CA GLY A 347 -0.61 -13.23 5.46
C GLY A 347 -0.22 -14.69 5.17
N PRO A 348 -0.67 -15.64 6.01
CA PRO A 348 -0.13 -17.02 6.07
C PRO A 348 -0.47 -17.90 4.87
N ASN A 349 -1.38 -17.46 3.99
CA ASN A 349 -1.79 -18.21 2.80
C ASN A 349 -0.78 -18.11 1.64
N TYR A 350 0.30 -17.34 1.78
CA TYR A 350 1.28 -17.09 0.73
C TYR A 350 2.66 -17.67 1.09
N LEU A 351 3.48 -17.95 0.07
CA LEU A 351 4.85 -18.43 0.17
C LEU A 351 5.85 -17.42 -0.44
N PRO A 352 7.15 -17.47 -0.07
CA PRO A 352 8.20 -16.64 -0.70
C PRO A 352 8.37 -16.87 -2.21
N THR A 353 7.84 -17.97 -2.73
CA THR A 353 7.85 -18.37 -4.15
C THR A 353 6.65 -17.83 -4.95
N ASP A 354 5.57 -17.43 -4.29
CA ASP A 354 4.37 -16.90 -4.94
C ASP A 354 4.61 -15.53 -5.59
N GLN A 355 3.69 -15.12 -6.47
CA GLN A 355 3.53 -13.72 -6.85
C GLN A 355 2.37 -13.09 -6.08
N ILE A 356 2.64 -11.97 -5.41
CA ILE A 356 1.63 -11.17 -4.71
C ILE A 356 1.63 -9.74 -5.24
N GLY A 357 0.59 -8.96 -4.90
CA GLY A 357 0.60 -7.52 -5.09
C GLY A 357 1.60 -6.84 -4.16
N LEU A 358 2.52 -6.05 -4.73
CA LEU A 358 3.61 -5.38 -4.01
C LEU A 358 3.36 -3.89 -3.76
N SER A 359 2.44 -3.27 -4.51
CA SER A 359 2.02 -1.89 -4.34
C SER A 359 0.59 -1.65 -4.85
N GLY A 360 0.02 -0.48 -4.56
CA GLY A 360 -1.24 0.00 -5.14
C GLY A 360 -2.44 -0.92 -4.93
N LEU A 361 -3.41 -0.86 -5.84
CA LEU A 361 -4.60 -1.72 -5.82
C LEU A 361 -4.26 -3.22 -5.85
N GLN A 362 -3.16 -3.62 -6.49
CA GLN A 362 -2.67 -5.00 -6.45
C GLN A 362 -2.35 -5.46 -5.01
N GLN A 363 -1.69 -4.64 -4.20
CA GLN A 363 -1.38 -4.97 -2.80
C GLN A 363 -2.63 -4.91 -1.93
N VAL A 364 -3.42 -3.84 -2.03
CA VAL A 364 -4.63 -3.62 -1.21
C VAL A 364 -5.64 -4.75 -1.40
N PHE A 365 -5.89 -5.16 -2.65
CA PHE A 365 -6.83 -6.23 -2.99
C PHE A 365 -6.13 -7.58 -3.21
N ASN A 366 -4.95 -7.81 -2.62
CA ASN A 366 -4.16 -9.02 -2.85
C ASN A 366 -4.93 -10.32 -2.60
N SER A 367 -5.71 -10.39 -1.51
CA SER A 367 -6.54 -11.56 -1.17
C SER A 367 -7.66 -11.81 -2.17
N GLN A 368 -8.34 -10.74 -2.62
CA GLN A 368 -9.41 -10.83 -3.63
C GLN A 368 -8.84 -11.29 -4.98
N LEU A 369 -7.74 -10.68 -5.41
CA LEU A 369 -7.15 -10.91 -6.73
C LEU A 369 -6.40 -12.24 -6.82
N ALA A 370 -5.74 -12.69 -5.75
CA ALA A 370 -5.04 -13.99 -5.74
C ALA A 370 -5.95 -15.19 -5.41
N GLY A 371 -7.09 -14.96 -4.76
CA GLY A 371 -7.95 -16.03 -4.28
C GLY A 371 -7.31 -16.83 -3.12
N ALA A 372 -7.70 -18.09 -2.99
CA ALA A 372 -7.15 -19.00 -1.99
C ALA A 372 -6.43 -20.18 -2.66
N PRO A 373 -5.23 -20.58 -2.19
CA PRO A 373 -4.51 -21.73 -2.74
C PRO A 373 -5.23 -23.05 -2.43
N SER A 374 -5.15 -23.97 -3.38
CA SER A 374 -5.46 -25.38 -3.16
C SER A 374 -4.21 -26.12 -2.69
N ALA A 375 -4.37 -27.17 -1.89
CA ALA A 375 -3.27 -28.05 -1.51
C ALA A 375 -3.72 -29.48 -1.26
N THR A 376 -2.87 -30.45 -1.57
CA THR A 376 -2.97 -31.85 -1.12
C THR A 376 -1.79 -32.19 -0.20
N ILE A 377 -2.03 -33.09 0.76
CA ILE A 377 -0.95 -33.85 1.38
C ILE A 377 -1.05 -35.27 0.83
N GLU A 378 0.05 -35.78 0.31
CA GLU A 378 0.16 -37.07 -0.34
C GLU A 378 1.24 -37.93 0.33
N ILE A 379 1.11 -39.24 0.19
CA ILE A 379 2.11 -40.23 0.53
C ILE A 379 2.75 -40.71 -0.77
N HIS A 380 4.08 -40.75 -0.81
CA HIS A 380 4.89 -41.12 -1.97
C HIS A 380 5.86 -42.25 -1.58
N ASP A 381 5.98 -43.31 -2.40
CA ASP A 381 6.99 -44.39 -2.21
C ASP A 381 8.34 -44.08 -2.90
N ALA A 382 8.29 -43.24 -3.93
CA ALA A 382 9.42 -42.56 -4.57
C ALA A 382 9.01 -41.10 -4.91
N PRO A 383 9.96 -40.17 -5.12
CA PRO A 383 9.65 -38.73 -5.22
C PRO A 383 8.49 -38.35 -6.14
N ASP A 384 8.38 -38.99 -7.30
CA ASP A 384 7.37 -38.70 -8.33
C ASP A 384 6.19 -39.70 -8.35
N ALA A 385 6.03 -40.54 -7.32
CA ALA A 385 5.07 -41.66 -7.29
C ALA A 385 4.10 -41.58 -6.09
N THR A 386 2.93 -40.97 -6.30
CA THR A 386 1.85 -40.87 -5.30
C THR A 386 1.20 -42.25 -5.03
N VAL A 387 1.23 -42.68 -3.77
CA VAL A 387 0.58 -43.89 -3.24
C VAL A 387 -0.82 -43.59 -2.71
N ALA A 388 -1.00 -42.48 -1.97
CA ALA A 388 -2.27 -42.10 -1.36
C ALA A 388 -2.39 -40.60 -1.10
N GLN A 389 -3.60 -40.05 -1.20
CA GLN A 389 -3.91 -38.67 -0.80
C GLN A 389 -4.49 -38.65 0.62
N VAL A 390 -3.82 -37.98 1.56
CA VAL A 390 -4.12 -38.00 3.01
C VAL A 390 -4.56 -36.65 3.59
N GLY A 391 -4.51 -35.60 2.78
CA GLY A 391 -5.12 -34.30 3.08
C GLY A 391 -5.51 -33.57 1.80
N GLN A 392 -6.56 -32.74 1.86
CA GLN A 392 -7.01 -31.92 0.75
C GLN A 392 -7.60 -30.60 1.24
N PHE A 393 -7.24 -29.52 0.56
CA PHE A 393 -7.73 -28.17 0.78
C PHE A 393 -8.17 -27.61 -0.57
N THR A 394 -9.47 -27.37 -0.71
CA THR A 394 -10.05 -26.73 -1.90
C THR A 394 -9.90 -25.23 -1.78
N GLY A 395 -9.01 -24.65 -2.58
CA GLY A 395 -8.92 -23.21 -2.78
C GLY A 395 -10.06 -22.66 -3.64
N HIS A 396 -9.98 -21.39 -3.99
CA HIS A 396 -10.89 -20.75 -4.92
C HIS A 396 -10.12 -19.74 -5.79
N PRO A 397 -10.50 -19.53 -7.06
CA PRO A 397 -9.86 -18.50 -7.89
C PRO A 397 -10.00 -17.11 -7.26
N GLY A 398 -9.14 -16.19 -7.69
CA GLY A 398 -9.36 -14.77 -7.41
C GLY A 398 -10.60 -14.24 -8.14
N SER A 399 -11.22 -13.20 -7.61
CA SER A 399 -12.28 -12.46 -8.29
C SER A 399 -11.74 -11.13 -8.86
N PRO A 400 -12.14 -10.72 -10.07
CA PRO A 400 -11.69 -9.45 -10.64
C PRO A 400 -12.04 -8.25 -9.77
N LEU A 401 -11.19 -7.20 -9.82
CA LEU A 401 -11.46 -5.92 -9.18
C LEU A 401 -11.92 -4.92 -10.23
N GLN A 402 -13.20 -4.54 -10.22
CA GLN A 402 -13.71 -3.49 -11.11
C GLN A 402 -13.46 -2.11 -10.50
N THR A 403 -12.62 -1.32 -11.16
CA THR A 403 -12.40 0.09 -10.81
C THR A 403 -13.45 0.99 -11.46
N THR A 404 -13.44 2.28 -11.14
CA THR A 404 -14.23 3.33 -11.82
C THR A 404 -13.49 4.02 -12.96
N LEU A 405 -12.22 3.67 -13.20
CA LEU A 405 -11.39 4.32 -14.20
C LEU A 405 -12.03 4.15 -15.59
N ASP A 406 -12.07 5.23 -16.37
CA ASP A 406 -12.45 5.18 -17.78
C ASP A 406 -11.15 5.11 -18.60
N THR A 407 -10.95 4.00 -19.33
CA THR A 407 -9.72 3.76 -20.10
C THR A 407 -9.38 4.91 -21.06
N ARG A 408 -10.39 5.59 -21.63
CA ARG A 408 -10.22 6.69 -22.58
C ARG A 408 -9.90 8.00 -21.86
N VAL A 409 -10.52 8.28 -20.72
CA VAL A 409 -10.22 9.46 -19.89
C VAL A 409 -8.82 9.35 -19.28
N GLN A 410 -8.43 8.17 -18.79
CA GLN A 410 -7.09 7.89 -18.28
C GLN A 410 -6.02 8.07 -19.38
N GLN A 411 -6.23 7.52 -20.58
CA GLN A 411 -5.31 7.70 -21.72
C GLN A 411 -5.22 9.16 -22.17
N ALA A 412 -6.32 9.92 -22.17
CA ALA A 412 -6.30 11.34 -22.49
C ALA A 412 -5.49 12.16 -21.47
N ALA A 413 -5.60 11.82 -20.18
CA ALA A 413 -4.84 12.47 -19.11
C ALA A 413 -3.34 12.17 -19.21
N GLU A 414 -2.97 10.91 -19.47
CA GLU A 414 -1.58 10.49 -19.68
C GLU A 414 -0.96 11.08 -20.95
N ALA A 415 -1.72 11.12 -22.05
CA ALA A 415 -1.28 11.76 -23.30
C ALA A 415 -1.03 13.27 -23.13
N ALA A 416 -1.76 13.95 -22.23
CA ALA A 416 -1.50 15.34 -21.89
C ALA A 416 -0.20 15.52 -21.11
N LEU A 417 0.04 14.67 -20.10
CA LEU A 417 1.25 14.66 -19.25
C LEU A 417 2.51 14.10 -19.93
N SER A 418 2.36 13.40 -21.07
CA SER A 418 3.48 12.83 -21.82
C SER A 418 4.53 13.90 -22.19
N GLY A 419 5.79 13.63 -21.83
CA GLY A 419 6.92 14.54 -22.02
C GLY A 419 7.03 15.69 -21.03
N VAL A 420 6.17 15.79 -20.00
CA VAL A 420 6.31 16.79 -18.94
C VAL A 420 7.42 16.38 -17.97
N GLY A 421 8.55 17.10 -18.02
CA GLY A 421 9.71 16.84 -17.16
C GLY A 421 9.58 17.26 -15.70
N LEU A 422 8.51 17.95 -15.34
CA LEU A 422 8.16 18.33 -13.96
C LEU A 422 7.18 17.32 -13.35
N HIS A 423 7.11 17.24 -12.02
CA HIS A 423 6.04 16.46 -11.38
C HIS A 423 4.70 17.12 -11.72
N ALA A 424 3.78 16.34 -12.28
CA ALA A 424 2.50 16.84 -12.74
C ALA A 424 1.42 15.75 -12.62
N ALA A 425 0.18 16.18 -12.39
CA ALA A 425 -0.95 15.28 -12.19
C ALA A 425 -2.20 15.77 -12.90
N ILE A 426 -3.04 14.82 -13.32
CA ILE A 426 -4.41 15.07 -13.77
C ILE A 426 -5.32 14.05 -13.07
N VAL A 427 -6.31 14.55 -12.32
CA VAL A 427 -7.39 13.73 -11.76
C VAL A 427 -8.70 14.15 -12.42
N ALA A 428 -9.53 13.18 -12.77
CA ALA A 428 -10.87 13.40 -13.31
C ALA A 428 -11.91 12.60 -12.53
N VAL A 429 -13.06 13.22 -12.25
CA VAL A 429 -14.17 12.68 -11.47
C VAL A 429 -15.48 12.95 -12.21
N ARG A 430 -16.41 11.98 -12.21
CA ARG A 430 -17.79 12.17 -12.66
C ARG A 430 -18.59 12.89 -11.56
N PRO A 431 -19.09 14.13 -11.78
CA PRO A 431 -19.82 14.85 -10.75
C PRO A 431 -21.11 14.15 -10.29
N SER A 432 -21.84 13.51 -11.20
CA SER A 432 -23.13 12.85 -10.89
C SER A 432 -23.04 11.54 -10.09
N THR A 433 -21.86 10.92 -9.97
CA THR A 433 -21.66 9.62 -9.29
C THR A 433 -20.51 9.60 -8.29
N GLY A 434 -19.56 10.52 -8.40
CA GLY A 434 -18.28 10.49 -7.67
C GLY A 434 -17.25 9.53 -8.25
N GLU A 435 -17.52 8.84 -9.36
CA GLU A 435 -16.57 7.95 -10.01
C GLU A 435 -15.27 8.68 -10.37
N ILE A 436 -14.13 8.19 -9.85
CA ILE A 436 -12.81 8.65 -10.27
C ILE A 436 -12.54 8.00 -11.64
N LEU A 437 -12.64 8.80 -12.70
CA LEU A 437 -12.50 8.38 -14.09
C LEU A 437 -11.03 8.35 -14.53
N ALA A 438 -10.18 9.19 -13.95
CA ALA A 438 -8.73 9.14 -14.19
C ALA A 438 -7.90 9.60 -12.99
N VAL A 439 -6.73 9.00 -12.86
CA VAL A 439 -5.66 9.33 -11.90
C VAL A 439 -4.33 9.19 -12.64
N ALA A 440 -3.85 10.27 -13.25
CA ALA A 440 -2.61 10.30 -14.01
C ALA A 440 -1.53 11.11 -13.27
N ASN A 441 -0.32 10.57 -13.24
CA ASN A 441 0.90 11.22 -12.75
C ASN A 441 1.93 11.25 -13.89
N SER A 442 2.82 12.25 -13.96
CA SER A 442 3.92 12.29 -14.93
C SER A 442 5.01 11.28 -14.60
N ASP A 443 5.79 10.82 -15.60
CA ASP A 443 6.87 9.83 -15.44
C ASP A 443 7.99 10.26 -14.45
N SER A 444 8.05 11.54 -14.08
CA SER A 444 8.98 12.08 -13.08
C SER A 444 8.46 12.01 -11.64
N ALA A 445 7.15 11.89 -11.42
CA ALA A 445 6.56 11.84 -10.09
C ALA A 445 6.81 10.46 -9.44
N ALA A 446 7.63 10.44 -8.37
CA ALA A 446 8.05 9.21 -7.70
C ALA A 446 6.98 8.54 -6.82
N PHE A 447 5.81 9.18 -6.62
CA PHE A 447 4.70 8.70 -5.79
C PHE A 447 3.36 9.30 -6.27
N ASP A 448 2.25 8.89 -5.66
CA ASP A 448 0.90 9.34 -6.02
C ASP A 448 0.62 10.78 -5.55
N ILE A 449 1.08 11.75 -6.33
CA ILE A 449 0.78 13.17 -6.11
C ILE A 449 -0.69 13.50 -6.46
N ALA A 450 -1.30 12.73 -7.36
CA ALA A 450 -2.69 12.90 -7.82
C ALA A 450 -3.72 12.70 -6.69
N LEU A 451 -3.60 11.64 -5.88
CA LEU A 451 -4.53 11.34 -4.80
C LEU A 451 -4.05 11.81 -3.41
N ALA A 452 -2.75 11.70 -3.13
CA ALA A 452 -2.20 11.85 -1.77
C ALA A 452 -1.28 13.08 -1.59
N GLY A 453 -0.95 13.80 -2.67
CA GLY A 453 -0.17 15.04 -2.61
C GLY A 453 -0.86 16.14 -1.80
N GLN A 454 -0.07 17.06 -1.25
CA GLN A 454 -0.54 18.13 -0.36
C GLN A 454 0.16 19.45 -0.72
N TYR A 455 -0.60 20.38 -1.29
CA TYR A 455 -0.08 21.62 -1.85
C TYR A 455 -1.03 22.78 -1.50
N PRO A 456 -0.54 24.02 -1.37
CA PRO A 456 -1.40 25.18 -1.36
C PRO A 456 -2.16 25.30 -2.69
N PRO A 457 -3.49 25.53 -2.66
CA PRO A 457 -4.32 25.65 -3.86
C PRO A 457 -4.01 26.91 -4.68
N GLY A 458 -3.52 27.96 -4.02
CA GLY A 458 -3.46 29.28 -4.62
C GLY A 458 -4.84 29.74 -5.08
N SER A 459 -4.89 30.39 -6.24
CA SER A 459 -6.10 31.07 -6.71
C SER A 459 -7.28 30.17 -7.15
N THR A 460 -7.18 28.83 -7.07
CA THR A 460 -8.35 27.93 -7.17
C THR A 460 -9.27 28.08 -5.96
N PHE A 461 -8.71 28.28 -4.75
CA PHE A 461 -9.43 28.49 -3.49
C PHE A 461 -10.32 29.76 -3.48
N LYS A 462 -10.20 30.61 -4.50
CA LYS A 462 -11.16 31.69 -4.75
C LYS A 462 -12.57 31.16 -5.05
N ILE A 463 -12.76 29.89 -5.41
CA ILE A 463 -14.08 29.22 -5.45
C ILE A 463 -14.68 29.15 -4.03
N VAL A 464 -13.91 28.65 -3.06
CA VAL A 464 -14.31 28.60 -1.64
C VAL A 464 -14.59 30.00 -1.10
N THR A 465 -13.69 30.95 -1.37
CA THR A 465 -13.85 32.33 -0.90
C THR A 465 -15.01 33.07 -1.57
N ALA A 466 -15.27 32.85 -2.86
CA ALA A 466 -16.45 33.38 -3.54
C ALA A 466 -17.74 32.83 -2.90
N THR A 467 -17.76 31.54 -2.54
CA THR A 467 -18.89 30.91 -1.84
C THR A 467 -19.13 31.56 -0.48
N ALA A 468 -18.09 31.78 0.33
CA ALA A 468 -18.19 32.50 1.59
C ALA A 468 -18.69 33.95 1.41
N VAL A 469 -18.18 34.68 0.41
CA VAL A 469 -18.56 36.08 0.12
C VAL A 469 -20.03 36.20 -0.33
N LEU A 470 -20.49 35.30 -1.19
CA LEU A 470 -21.87 35.28 -1.67
C LEU A 470 -22.85 34.80 -0.57
N SER A 471 -22.47 33.74 0.18
CA SER A 471 -23.28 33.17 1.27
C SER A 471 -23.48 34.15 2.42
N SER A 472 -22.44 34.92 2.78
CA SER A 472 -22.52 35.99 3.80
C SER A 472 -23.11 37.32 3.28
N GLY A 473 -23.47 37.41 2.00
CA GLY A 473 -24.02 38.63 1.39
C GLY A 473 -23.04 39.81 1.29
N VAL A 474 -21.73 39.58 1.50
CA VAL A 474 -20.68 40.62 1.50
C VAL A 474 -20.50 41.27 0.13
N ALA A 475 -20.76 40.53 -0.95
CA ALA A 475 -20.84 41.04 -2.31
C ALA A 475 -21.67 40.08 -3.19
N GLN A 476 -22.13 40.59 -4.34
CA GLN A 476 -22.88 39.87 -5.38
C GLN A 476 -22.10 39.89 -6.72
N PRO A 477 -22.48 39.07 -7.73
CA PRO A 477 -21.72 38.90 -8.98
C PRO A 477 -21.31 40.19 -9.73
N ASP A 478 -22.16 41.21 -9.66
CA ASP A 478 -22.04 42.52 -10.30
C ASP A 478 -21.40 43.59 -9.39
N THR A 479 -21.25 43.31 -8.09
CA THR A 479 -20.79 44.27 -7.09
C THR A 479 -19.42 44.83 -7.46
N PRO A 480 -19.26 46.17 -7.53
CA PRO A 480 -17.97 46.81 -7.80
C PRO A 480 -16.97 46.52 -6.67
N VAL A 481 -15.87 45.86 -7.00
CA VAL A 481 -14.77 45.55 -6.08
C VAL A 481 -13.45 46.15 -6.59
N PRO A 482 -12.62 46.74 -5.70
CA PRO A 482 -11.32 47.26 -6.08
C PRO A 482 -10.34 46.12 -6.37
N CYS A 483 -9.57 46.25 -7.43
CA CYS A 483 -8.49 45.33 -7.82
C CYS A 483 -7.18 46.11 -8.08
N PRO A 484 -6.60 46.76 -7.06
CA PRO A 484 -5.30 47.44 -7.16
C PRO A 484 -4.16 46.43 -7.34
N GLY A 485 -3.01 46.88 -7.85
CA GLY A 485 -1.82 46.01 -8.03
C GLY A 485 -1.26 45.42 -6.74
N THR A 486 -1.42 46.14 -5.62
CA THR A 486 -1.07 45.71 -4.27
C THR A 486 -2.10 46.20 -3.25
N VAL A 487 -2.17 45.54 -2.09
CA VAL A 487 -2.86 46.02 -0.89
C VAL A 487 -1.99 45.69 0.34
N THR A 488 -2.09 46.47 1.42
CA THR A 488 -1.41 46.17 2.69
C THR A 488 -2.45 45.86 3.76
N ILE A 489 -2.29 44.72 4.45
CA ILE A 489 -3.16 44.25 5.53
C ILE A 489 -2.25 43.80 6.67
N ASP A 490 -2.50 44.28 7.90
CA ASP A 490 -1.66 44.08 9.10
C ASP A 490 -0.14 44.24 8.85
N GLY A 491 0.23 45.23 8.04
CA GLY A 491 1.63 45.51 7.66
C GLY A 491 2.21 44.60 6.56
N ARG A 492 1.53 43.51 6.17
CA ARG A 492 1.93 42.64 5.05
C ARG A 492 1.37 43.18 3.73
N THR A 493 2.26 43.42 2.77
CA THR A 493 1.86 43.73 1.38
C THR A 493 1.50 42.45 0.64
N ILE A 494 0.35 42.48 -0.04
CA ILE A 494 -0.23 41.40 -0.84
C ILE A 494 -0.31 41.90 -2.29
N PRO A 495 0.43 41.31 -3.24
CA PRO A 495 0.39 41.68 -4.64
C PRO A 495 -0.62 40.85 -5.45
N ASN A 496 -1.09 41.40 -6.57
CA ASN A 496 -1.55 40.60 -7.70
C ASN A 496 -0.36 39.97 -8.43
N GLU A 497 -0.60 38.93 -9.24
CA GLU A 497 0.42 38.37 -10.13
C GLU A 497 0.99 39.50 -11.02
N ASN A 498 2.32 39.65 -11.07
CA ASN A 498 3.00 40.77 -11.75
C ASN A 498 2.48 42.18 -11.38
N ALA A 499 1.87 42.32 -10.19
CA ALA A 499 1.20 43.53 -9.70
C ALA A 499 0.15 44.16 -10.64
N PHE A 500 -0.55 43.36 -11.46
CA PHE A 500 -1.58 43.89 -12.38
C PHE A 500 -2.68 44.67 -11.64
N ASN A 501 -3.19 45.74 -12.25
CA ASN A 501 -4.21 46.60 -11.67
C ASN A 501 -5.38 46.75 -12.64
N LEU A 502 -6.61 46.48 -12.19
CA LEU A 502 -7.84 46.60 -13.00
C LEU A 502 -8.73 47.78 -12.56
N GLY A 503 -8.28 48.59 -11.60
CA GLY A 503 -9.09 49.66 -11.02
C GLY A 503 -10.22 49.10 -10.14
N THR A 504 -11.47 49.32 -10.54
CA THR A 504 -12.66 48.75 -9.92
C THR A 504 -13.46 47.99 -10.97
N VAL A 505 -13.75 46.72 -10.71
CA VAL A 505 -14.42 45.79 -11.64
C VAL A 505 -15.54 45.04 -10.93
N SER A 506 -16.37 44.27 -11.64
CA SER A 506 -17.35 43.40 -10.98
C SER A 506 -16.64 42.27 -10.21
N LEU A 507 -17.31 41.69 -9.19
CA LEU A 507 -16.80 40.49 -8.51
C LEU A 507 -16.56 39.33 -9.50
N THR A 508 -17.42 39.18 -10.51
CA THR A 508 -17.26 38.20 -11.60
C THR A 508 -15.92 38.38 -12.33
N ASP A 509 -15.55 39.63 -12.65
CA ASP A 509 -14.33 39.94 -13.40
C ASP A 509 -13.08 39.88 -12.51
N ALA A 510 -13.19 40.29 -11.24
CA ALA A 510 -12.12 40.09 -10.25
C ALA A 510 -11.80 38.60 -10.07
N PHE A 511 -12.81 37.72 -10.08
CA PHE A 511 -12.63 36.26 -10.09
C PHE A 511 -12.02 35.78 -11.42
N ALA A 512 -12.55 36.22 -12.57
CA ALA A 512 -12.12 35.81 -13.91
C ALA A 512 -10.64 36.12 -14.18
N HIS A 513 -10.21 37.32 -13.82
CA HIS A 513 -8.82 37.77 -13.90
C HIS A 513 -7.98 37.40 -12.67
N SER A 514 -8.53 36.61 -11.73
CA SER A 514 -7.81 36.04 -10.59
C SER A 514 -7.20 37.05 -9.61
N CYS A 515 -7.84 38.20 -9.40
CA CYS A 515 -7.33 39.27 -8.53
C CYS A 515 -7.10 38.78 -7.08
N ASN A 516 -5.88 38.88 -6.56
CA ASN A 516 -5.55 38.60 -5.16
C ASN A 516 -6.08 39.71 -4.26
N THR A 517 -5.84 40.98 -4.64
CA THR A 517 -6.13 42.14 -3.79
C THR A 517 -7.63 42.33 -3.51
N SER A 518 -8.51 42.06 -4.49
CA SER A 518 -9.96 42.05 -4.26
C SER A 518 -10.37 40.99 -3.23
N PHE A 519 -9.84 39.76 -3.35
CA PHE A 519 -10.21 38.65 -2.46
C PHE A 519 -9.62 38.84 -1.05
N ALA A 520 -8.42 39.38 -0.95
CA ALA A 520 -7.79 39.81 0.32
C ALA A 520 -8.55 40.94 1.03
N LEU A 521 -9.21 41.84 0.29
CA LEU A 521 -10.06 42.91 0.84
C LEU A 521 -11.47 42.42 1.19
N LEU A 522 -12.04 41.50 0.41
CA LEU A 522 -13.32 40.86 0.70
C LEU A 522 -13.23 39.98 1.94
N SER A 523 -12.11 39.26 2.15
CA SER A 523 -11.92 38.39 3.30
C SER A 523 -11.99 39.12 4.64
N GLN A 524 -11.57 40.40 4.70
CA GLN A 524 -11.66 41.21 5.93
C GLN A 524 -13.10 41.58 6.32
N LYS A 525 -14.08 41.35 5.43
CA LYS A 525 -15.51 41.61 5.67
C LYS A 525 -16.29 40.33 5.99
N LEU A 526 -15.66 39.16 5.89
CA LEU A 526 -16.32 37.88 6.15
C LEU A 526 -16.57 37.66 7.65
N PRO A 527 -17.71 37.08 8.04
CA PRO A 527 -17.92 36.58 9.40
C PRO A 527 -16.84 35.58 9.83
N ALA A 528 -16.52 35.55 11.12
CA ALA A 528 -15.58 34.58 11.68
C ALA A 528 -16.05 33.13 11.36
N GLY A 529 -15.15 32.32 10.82
CA GLY A 529 -15.43 30.94 10.41
C GLY A 529 -16.04 30.76 9.02
N ALA A 530 -16.46 31.82 8.31
CA ALA A 530 -17.14 31.67 7.01
C ALA A 530 -16.31 30.95 5.94
N LEU A 531 -14.98 31.14 5.94
CA LEU A 531 -14.07 30.39 5.06
C LEU A 531 -13.92 28.91 5.46
N ASP A 532 -14.01 28.58 6.74
CA ASP A 532 -13.92 27.19 7.22
C ASP A 532 -15.21 26.42 6.89
N GLN A 533 -16.36 27.06 7.06
CA GLN A 533 -17.65 26.52 6.61
C GLN A 533 -17.65 26.28 5.10
N ALA A 534 -17.28 27.29 4.30
CA ALA A 534 -17.23 27.14 2.85
C ALA A 534 -16.23 26.05 2.42
N ALA A 535 -15.07 25.92 3.09
CA ALA A 535 -14.12 24.84 2.79
C ALA A 535 -14.73 23.46 3.06
N ALA A 536 -15.47 23.29 4.16
CA ALA A 536 -16.17 22.06 4.47
C ALA A 536 -17.25 21.72 3.42
N GLU A 537 -17.96 22.71 2.85
CA GLU A 537 -18.93 22.53 1.77
C GLU A 537 -18.30 21.90 0.50
N TYR A 538 -16.99 22.09 0.30
CA TYR A 538 -16.18 21.49 -0.78
C TYR A 538 -15.40 20.22 -0.39
N GLY A 539 -15.70 19.62 0.77
CA GLY A 539 -15.09 18.35 1.18
C GLY A 539 -13.75 18.46 1.92
N PHE A 540 -13.25 19.68 2.19
CA PHE A 540 -12.07 19.85 3.04
C PHE A 540 -12.31 19.22 4.41
N LYS A 541 -11.29 18.55 4.98
CA LYS A 541 -11.37 17.78 6.24
C LYS A 541 -12.31 16.57 6.23
N ALA A 542 -13.07 16.30 5.17
CA ALA A 542 -14.05 15.20 5.13
C ALA A 542 -13.43 13.82 5.43
N GLY A 543 -12.14 13.65 5.10
CA GLY A 543 -11.35 12.47 5.48
C GLY A 543 -11.82 11.21 4.78
N TRP A 544 -12.05 11.30 3.47
CA TRP A 544 -12.54 10.23 2.60
C TRP A 544 -11.69 8.96 2.73
N GLN A 545 -12.37 7.84 3.01
CA GLN A 545 -11.75 6.53 3.14
C GLN A 545 -11.82 5.80 1.80
N LEU A 546 -10.82 6.05 0.95
CA LEU A 546 -10.54 5.26 -0.24
C LEU A 546 -9.69 4.01 0.12
N PRO A 547 -9.66 2.97 -0.72
CA PRO A 547 -8.80 1.79 -0.52
C PRO A 547 -7.29 2.10 -0.57
N VAL A 548 -6.90 3.24 -1.14
CA VAL A 548 -5.53 3.75 -1.21
C VAL A 548 -5.40 5.08 -0.46
N ASN A 549 -4.18 5.45 -0.08
CA ASN A 549 -3.90 6.74 0.55
C ASN A 549 -4.42 7.89 -0.33
N SER A 550 -5.12 8.84 0.30
CA SER A 550 -5.60 10.06 -0.35
C SER A 550 -5.70 11.19 0.67
N PHE A 551 -5.70 12.43 0.17
CA PHE A 551 -5.80 13.62 1.00
C PHE A 551 -7.03 14.45 0.60
N SER A 552 -7.97 14.64 1.52
CA SER A 552 -9.24 15.35 1.28
C SER A 552 -9.13 16.89 1.36
N GLY A 553 -7.92 17.44 1.40
CA GLY A 553 -7.70 18.85 1.68
C GLY A 553 -7.83 19.21 3.17
N SER A 554 -7.18 20.30 3.58
CA SER A 554 -7.24 20.84 4.94
C SER A 554 -7.30 22.36 4.94
N TYR A 555 -7.95 22.93 5.95
CA TYR A 555 -8.05 24.38 6.16
C TYR A 555 -7.84 24.69 7.64
N THR A 556 -7.04 25.72 7.96
CA THR A 556 -6.89 26.22 9.34
C THR A 556 -7.28 27.70 9.38
N PRO A 557 -8.23 28.11 10.25
CA PRO A 557 -8.52 29.53 10.45
C PRO A 557 -7.27 30.31 10.85
N ALA A 558 -6.99 31.40 10.15
CA ALA A 558 -5.90 32.31 10.47
C ALA A 558 -6.12 33.04 11.81
N LYS A 559 -5.05 33.64 12.34
CA LYS A 559 -5.04 34.36 13.63
C LYS A 559 -5.03 35.89 13.50
N ASP A 560 -4.82 36.38 12.28
CA ASP A 560 -4.69 37.79 11.90
C ASP A 560 -5.34 38.01 10.50
N GLY A 561 -5.58 39.27 10.15
CA GLY A 561 -6.20 39.68 8.88
C GLY A 561 -5.30 39.42 7.68
N ALA A 562 -3.97 39.53 7.86
CA ALA A 562 -2.97 39.17 6.84
C ALA A 562 -2.98 37.67 6.49
N GLY A 563 -3.09 36.79 7.48
CA GLY A 563 -3.27 35.35 7.29
C GLY A 563 -4.65 35.00 6.76
N GLN A 564 -5.71 35.70 7.21
CA GLN A 564 -7.06 35.51 6.67
C GLN A 564 -7.14 35.91 5.19
N ALA A 565 -6.40 36.95 4.79
CA ALA A 565 -6.22 37.30 3.39
C ALA A 565 -5.43 36.23 2.62
N ALA A 566 -4.31 35.74 3.17
CA ALA A 566 -3.48 34.70 2.54
C ALA A 566 -4.28 33.40 2.29
N ASN A 567 -5.05 32.95 3.29
CA ASN A 567 -6.01 31.86 3.15
C ASN A 567 -7.02 32.14 2.02
N ALA A 568 -7.60 33.34 1.98
CA ALA A 568 -8.62 33.73 1.00
C ALA A 568 -8.17 33.79 -0.48
N PHE A 569 -6.86 33.71 -0.76
CA PHE A 569 -6.34 33.45 -2.11
C PHE A 569 -5.43 32.21 -2.20
N GLY A 570 -5.51 31.31 -1.21
CA GLY A 570 -4.90 29.98 -1.21
C GLY A 570 -3.38 29.93 -1.03
N GLN A 571 -2.77 30.97 -0.45
CA GLN A 571 -1.36 30.99 -0.05
C GLN A 571 -1.21 31.11 1.49
N GLY A 572 -2.19 30.59 2.23
CA GLY A 572 -2.23 30.63 3.69
C GLY A 572 -1.82 29.31 4.31
N THR A 573 -2.78 28.66 4.97
CA THR A 573 -2.62 27.34 5.63
C THR A 573 -3.53 26.27 5.03
N ASP A 574 -4.13 26.61 3.89
CA ASP A 574 -5.03 25.80 3.09
C ASP A 574 -4.18 24.85 2.25
N LEU A 575 -4.53 23.55 2.23
CA LEU A 575 -3.85 22.54 1.43
C LEU A 575 -4.88 21.68 0.69
N VAL A 576 -4.52 21.24 -0.52
CA VAL A 576 -5.31 20.39 -1.41
C VAL A 576 -4.47 19.26 -2.01
N SER A 577 -5.14 18.18 -2.40
CA SER A 577 -4.69 17.27 -3.45
C SER A 577 -5.39 17.60 -4.78
N PRO A 578 -4.84 17.16 -5.94
CA PRO A 578 -5.56 17.20 -7.22
C PRO A 578 -6.93 16.50 -7.17
N LEU A 579 -7.10 15.43 -6.39
CA LEU A 579 -8.43 14.85 -6.14
C LEU A 579 -9.39 15.84 -5.46
N SER A 580 -8.96 16.54 -4.40
CA SER A 580 -9.83 17.53 -3.72
C SER A 580 -10.13 18.75 -4.60
N GLU A 581 -9.21 19.16 -5.47
CA GLU A 581 -9.46 20.20 -6.49
C GLU A 581 -10.50 19.75 -7.53
N ALA A 582 -10.41 18.50 -8.03
CA ALA A 582 -11.39 17.94 -8.95
C ALA A 582 -12.77 17.76 -8.29
N LEU A 583 -12.81 17.38 -7.01
CA LEU A 583 -14.03 17.34 -6.22
C LEU A 583 -14.62 18.74 -6.01
N MET A 584 -13.80 19.77 -5.73
CA MET A 584 -14.28 21.15 -5.61
C MET A 584 -14.98 21.64 -6.90
N ALA A 585 -14.42 21.34 -8.07
CA ALA A 585 -15.09 21.61 -9.35
C ALA A 585 -16.36 20.77 -9.55
N ALA A 586 -16.37 19.50 -9.13
CA ALA A 586 -17.55 18.64 -9.17
C ALA A 586 -18.71 19.22 -8.32
N THR A 587 -18.41 19.70 -7.11
CA THR A 587 -19.38 20.32 -6.20
C THR A 587 -20.10 21.53 -6.82
N VAL A 588 -19.41 22.35 -7.61
CA VAL A 588 -20.04 23.53 -8.25
C VAL A 588 -21.07 23.13 -9.32
N VAL A 589 -20.79 22.07 -10.11
CA VAL A 589 -21.68 21.62 -11.18
C VAL A 589 -22.75 20.63 -10.70
N HIS A 590 -22.48 19.84 -9.66
CA HIS A 590 -23.42 18.87 -9.07
C HIS A 590 -24.31 19.47 -7.98
N GLY A 591 -23.83 20.50 -7.27
CA GLY A 591 -24.52 21.15 -6.15
C GLY A 591 -24.23 20.56 -4.76
N SER A 592 -23.55 19.42 -4.70
CA SER A 592 -23.03 18.81 -3.47
C SER A 592 -21.73 18.07 -3.76
N THR A 593 -20.84 17.97 -2.79
CA THR A 593 -19.56 17.26 -2.96
C THR A 593 -19.82 15.75 -3.09
N PRO A 594 -19.57 15.13 -4.26
CA PRO A 594 -19.85 13.71 -4.44
C PRO A 594 -18.84 12.85 -3.67
N ALA A 595 -19.27 11.68 -3.20
CA ALA A 595 -18.39 10.75 -2.51
C ALA A 595 -17.45 10.07 -3.53
N PRO A 596 -16.12 10.29 -3.47
CA PRO A 596 -15.20 9.75 -4.46
C PRO A 596 -15.23 8.21 -4.46
N MET A 597 -15.51 7.62 -5.61
CA MET A 597 -15.60 6.17 -5.80
C MET A 597 -14.46 5.73 -6.72
N LEU A 598 -13.63 4.79 -6.27
CA LEU A 598 -12.49 4.24 -7.02
C LEU A 598 -12.71 2.79 -7.47
N VAL A 599 -13.55 2.06 -6.72
CA VAL A 599 -13.95 0.68 -6.97
C VAL A 599 -15.46 0.69 -7.20
N ALA A 600 -15.93 0.02 -8.25
CA ALA A 600 -17.32 0.08 -8.68
C ALA A 600 -18.26 -0.39 -7.56
N GLY A 601 -19.28 0.42 -7.25
CA GLY A 601 -20.22 0.17 -6.15
C GLY A 601 -19.66 0.41 -4.74
N GLN A 602 -18.45 0.97 -4.60
CA GLN A 602 -17.81 1.25 -3.30
C GLN A 602 -17.41 2.74 -3.18
N PRO A 603 -18.38 3.67 -3.05
CA PRO A 603 -18.08 5.08 -2.80
C PRO A 603 -17.39 5.25 -1.43
N ALA A 604 -16.40 6.14 -1.36
CA ALA A 604 -15.65 6.39 -0.14
C ALA A 604 -16.55 6.90 0.99
N THR A 605 -16.29 6.44 2.21
CA THR A 605 -16.97 6.97 3.40
C THR A 605 -16.18 8.14 4.00
N ALA A 606 -16.82 9.27 4.22
CA ALA A 606 -16.23 10.40 4.94
C ALA A 606 -16.19 10.13 6.44
N LYS A 607 -15.14 10.61 7.12
CA LYS A 607 -15.11 10.75 8.59
C LYS A 607 -16.00 11.90 9.05
N GLN A 608 -16.15 12.92 8.23
CA GLN A 608 -17.07 14.05 8.40
C GLN A 608 -17.78 14.29 7.07
N PRO A 609 -19.05 13.88 6.91
CA PRO A 609 -19.80 14.14 5.68
C PRO A 609 -19.84 15.65 5.37
N PRO A 610 -19.46 16.09 4.17
CA PRO A 610 -19.46 17.51 3.85
C PRO A 610 -20.88 18.07 3.78
N PRO A 611 -21.13 19.30 4.29
CA PRO A 611 -22.32 20.06 3.91
C PRO A 611 -22.31 20.33 2.39
N SER A 612 -23.45 20.80 1.86
CA SER A 612 -23.55 21.23 0.46
C SER A 612 -23.66 22.75 0.38
N PRO A 613 -23.04 23.43 -0.60
CA PRO A 613 -23.24 24.86 -0.81
C PRO A 613 -24.73 25.20 -0.99
N PRO A 614 -25.21 26.37 -0.52
CA PRO A 614 -26.59 26.78 -0.74
C PRO A 614 -26.91 26.83 -2.24
N ALA A 615 -27.95 26.11 -2.68
CA ALA A 615 -28.25 25.88 -4.10
C ALA A 615 -28.38 27.16 -4.95
N ALA A 616 -28.79 28.28 -4.34
CA ALA A 616 -28.86 29.60 -4.99
C ALA A 616 -27.50 30.14 -5.47
N LEU A 617 -26.39 29.67 -4.91
CA LEU A 617 -25.03 30.13 -5.25
C LEU A 617 -24.43 29.39 -6.45
N LEU A 618 -24.97 28.23 -6.82
CA LEU A 618 -24.39 27.36 -7.85
C LEU A 618 -24.35 28.01 -9.24
N ALA A 619 -25.39 28.76 -9.61
CA ALA A 619 -25.44 29.51 -10.87
C ALA A 619 -24.46 30.71 -10.89
N PRO A 620 -24.39 31.58 -9.85
CA PRO A 620 -23.30 32.54 -9.68
C PRO A 620 -21.90 31.93 -9.78
N LEU A 621 -21.62 30.84 -9.06
CA LEU A 621 -20.31 30.18 -9.05
C LEU A 621 -19.96 29.56 -10.42
N SER A 622 -20.93 28.94 -11.08
CA SER A 622 -20.79 28.46 -12.47
C SER A 622 -20.51 29.60 -13.44
N SER A 623 -21.14 30.77 -13.26
CA SER A 623 -20.89 31.98 -14.06
C SER A 623 -19.48 32.52 -13.85
N PHE A 624 -19.00 32.55 -12.60
CA PHE A 624 -17.63 32.94 -12.24
C PHE A 624 -16.60 32.01 -12.92
N MET A 625 -16.78 30.69 -12.79
CA MET A 625 -15.90 29.70 -13.43
C MET A 625 -15.98 29.73 -14.97
N ARG A 626 -17.13 30.11 -15.55
CA ARG A 626 -17.26 30.33 -17.00
C ARG A 626 -16.62 31.64 -17.46
N ALA A 627 -16.59 32.68 -16.62
CA ALA A 627 -15.94 33.95 -16.93
C ALA A 627 -14.41 33.81 -17.06
N VAL A 628 -13.78 33.00 -16.20
CA VAL A 628 -12.35 32.63 -16.30
C VAL A 628 -11.98 32.09 -17.70
N VAL A 629 -12.85 31.24 -18.28
CA VAL A 629 -12.63 30.63 -19.59
C VAL A 629 -13.07 31.52 -20.75
N THR A 630 -14.10 32.37 -20.60
CA THR A 630 -14.60 33.20 -21.71
C THR A 630 -13.88 34.53 -21.88
N ARG A 631 -13.33 35.11 -20.81
CA ARG A 631 -12.62 36.41 -20.85
C ARG A 631 -11.46 36.57 -19.86
N GLY A 632 -11.32 35.64 -18.91
CA GLY A 632 -10.30 35.68 -17.86
C GLY A 632 -9.01 34.93 -18.18
N THR A 633 -8.46 34.29 -17.15
CA THR A 633 -7.11 33.69 -17.17
C THR A 633 -6.97 32.35 -17.91
N ALA A 634 -8.04 31.76 -18.47
CA ALA A 634 -8.00 30.47 -19.18
C ALA A 634 -8.68 30.48 -20.56
N THR A 635 -8.56 31.58 -21.31
CA THR A 635 -9.21 31.79 -22.62
C THR A 635 -8.76 30.82 -23.72
N ASN A 636 -7.62 30.13 -23.56
CA ASN A 636 -7.22 29.04 -24.45
C ASN A 636 -8.18 27.83 -24.40
N LEU A 637 -8.92 27.64 -23.31
CA LEU A 637 -9.92 26.59 -23.15
C LEU A 637 -11.29 26.95 -23.76
N ALA A 638 -11.48 28.19 -24.25
CA ALA A 638 -12.77 28.65 -24.76
C ALA A 638 -13.26 27.92 -26.02
N ARG A 639 -12.37 27.18 -26.71
CA ARG A 639 -12.61 26.55 -28.02
C ARG A 639 -12.20 25.07 -28.09
N VAL A 640 -12.00 24.39 -26.96
CA VAL A 640 -11.84 22.92 -27.01
C VAL A 640 -13.15 22.27 -27.49
N PRO A 641 -13.10 21.11 -28.17
CA PRO A 641 -14.31 20.39 -28.54
C PRO A 641 -15.10 19.92 -27.30
N GLY A 642 -16.38 19.60 -27.49
CA GLY A 642 -17.27 19.13 -26.42
C GLY A 642 -18.16 20.22 -25.82
N ALA A 643 -18.56 20.04 -24.56
CA ALA A 643 -19.41 21.00 -23.86
C ALA A 643 -18.63 22.28 -23.46
N PRO A 644 -19.31 23.38 -23.08
CA PRO A 644 -18.65 24.58 -22.56
C PRO A 644 -17.82 24.29 -21.30
N VAL A 645 -16.51 24.56 -21.34
CA VAL A 645 -15.62 24.43 -20.17
C VAL A 645 -15.83 25.60 -19.19
N SER A 646 -15.83 25.29 -17.90
CA SER A 646 -15.77 26.24 -16.79
C SER A 646 -14.64 25.85 -15.85
N GLY A 647 -13.94 26.80 -15.23
CA GLY A 647 -12.86 26.46 -14.29
C GLY A 647 -12.27 27.65 -13.54
N LYS A 648 -11.21 27.40 -12.77
CA LYS A 648 -10.39 28.40 -12.10
C LYS A 648 -8.91 28.02 -12.17
N THR A 649 -8.09 29.01 -12.48
CA THR A 649 -6.63 28.98 -12.46
C THR A 649 -6.06 29.14 -11.06
N GLY A 650 -4.90 28.54 -10.77
CA GLY A 650 -4.13 28.80 -9.56
C GLY A 650 -2.64 28.93 -9.85
N THR A 651 -2.00 29.82 -9.09
CA THR A 651 -0.54 29.97 -8.99
C THR A 651 -0.25 30.04 -7.48
N ALA A 652 0.56 29.11 -6.95
CA ALA A 652 0.90 29.04 -5.53
C ALA A 652 2.42 29.18 -5.35
N GLU A 653 2.87 30.27 -4.73
CA GLU A 653 4.31 30.60 -4.61
C GLU A 653 4.97 29.87 -3.43
N HIS A 654 6.16 29.32 -3.69
CA HIS A 654 6.95 28.48 -2.80
C HIS A 654 8.42 28.90 -2.72
N GLY A 655 9.03 28.65 -1.56
CA GLY A 655 10.45 28.86 -1.31
C GLY A 655 10.86 30.32 -1.10
N THR A 656 12.13 30.62 -1.39
CA THR A 656 12.78 31.92 -1.15
C THR A 656 13.57 32.43 -2.36
N THR A 657 13.43 31.78 -3.51
CA THR A 657 14.09 32.21 -4.76
C THR A 657 13.48 33.50 -5.31
N SER A 658 14.18 34.17 -6.22
CA SER A 658 13.67 35.32 -6.96
C SER A 658 13.84 35.09 -8.46
N PRO A 659 12.75 34.90 -9.24
CA PRO A 659 11.37 34.74 -8.78
C PRO A 659 11.19 33.50 -7.87
N PRO A 660 10.12 33.46 -7.04
CA PRO A 660 9.78 32.26 -6.28
C PRO A 660 9.47 31.10 -7.24
N GLN A 661 9.67 29.88 -6.77
CA GLN A 661 9.08 28.71 -7.42
C GLN A 661 7.56 28.79 -7.27
N ALA A 662 6.79 28.29 -8.23
CA ALA A 662 5.33 28.33 -8.13
C ALA A 662 4.67 27.10 -8.75
N ASP A 663 3.70 26.55 -8.05
CA ASP A 663 2.90 25.41 -8.50
C ASP A 663 1.73 25.91 -9.35
N SER A 664 1.53 25.24 -10.47
CA SER A 664 0.65 25.64 -11.57
C SER A 664 -0.63 24.82 -11.54
N TRP A 665 -1.77 25.47 -11.35
CA TRP A 665 -3.06 24.82 -11.17
C TRP A 665 -4.10 25.23 -12.21
N PHE A 666 -4.91 24.26 -12.64
CA PHE A 666 -6.23 24.51 -13.21
C PHE A 666 -7.22 23.49 -12.64
N THR A 667 -8.33 23.95 -12.07
CA THR A 667 -9.49 23.10 -11.71
C THR A 667 -10.70 23.49 -12.54
N GLY A 668 -11.55 22.54 -12.95
CA GLY A 668 -12.72 22.86 -13.75
C GLY A 668 -13.57 21.66 -14.14
N TYR A 669 -14.56 21.92 -14.99
CA TYR A 669 -15.48 20.91 -15.49
C TYR A 669 -15.92 21.16 -16.93
N GLN A 670 -16.32 20.09 -17.61
CA GLN A 670 -16.89 20.08 -18.96
C GLN A 670 -18.10 19.14 -18.99
N GLY A 671 -19.28 19.66 -18.62
CA GLY A 671 -20.46 18.83 -18.38
C GLY A 671 -20.25 17.90 -17.17
N ASP A 672 -20.63 16.63 -17.31
CA ASP A 672 -20.48 15.58 -16.29
C ASP A 672 -19.04 15.01 -16.21
N LEU A 673 -18.05 15.89 -16.28
CA LEU A 673 -16.63 15.60 -16.11
C LEU A 673 -15.98 16.78 -15.37
N ALA A 674 -15.67 16.62 -14.09
CA ALA A 674 -14.84 17.55 -13.35
C ALA A 674 -13.40 17.04 -13.29
N PHE A 675 -12.42 17.93 -13.27
CA PHE A 675 -11.01 17.58 -13.28
C PHE A 675 -10.13 18.67 -12.68
N ALA A 676 -8.93 18.27 -12.26
CA ALA A 676 -7.87 19.17 -11.85
C ALA A 676 -6.54 18.80 -12.52
N VAL A 677 -5.73 19.81 -12.77
CA VAL A 677 -4.38 19.73 -13.34
C VAL A 677 -3.42 20.44 -12.40
N LEU A 678 -2.37 19.74 -11.99
CA LEU A 678 -1.23 20.25 -11.22
C LEU A 678 0.05 20.13 -12.05
N VAL A 679 0.92 21.14 -11.95
CA VAL A 679 2.35 21.01 -12.26
C VAL A 679 3.16 21.67 -11.15
N GLU A 680 3.94 20.87 -10.39
CA GLU A 680 4.87 21.39 -9.40
C GLU A 680 5.95 22.23 -10.08
N ASN A 681 6.28 23.40 -9.51
CA ASN A 681 7.21 24.37 -10.09
C ASN A 681 6.82 24.86 -11.51
N GLY A 682 5.57 24.62 -11.93
CA GLY A 682 5.09 24.86 -13.29
C GLY A 682 4.86 26.32 -13.68
N GLN A 683 5.23 27.28 -12.81
CA GLN A 683 5.02 28.72 -12.99
C GLN A 683 3.52 29.07 -13.09
N THR A 684 3.17 30.20 -13.72
CA THR A 684 1.79 30.68 -13.78
C THR A 684 0.91 29.76 -14.63
N SER A 685 -0.39 29.66 -14.31
CA SER A 685 -1.30 28.65 -14.88
C SER A 685 -1.37 28.68 -16.41
N GLY A 686 -1.15 29.85 -17.02
CA GLY A 686 -1.15 30.03 -18.48
C GLY A 686 0.00 29.34 -19.20
N VAL A 687 1.11 29.02 -18.52
CA VAL A 687 2.31 28.43 -19.14
C VAL A 687 2.19 26.91 -19.28
N LEU A 688 1.71 26.20 -18.26
CA LEU A 688 1.65 24.73 -18.26
C LEU A 688 0.27 24.16 -17.90
N ALA A 689 -0.36 24.53 -16.77
CA ALA A 689 -1.62 23.92 -16.36
C ALA A 689 -2.76 24.09 -17.38
N ASN A 690 -2.92 25.30 -17.93
CA ASN A 690 -3.95 25.60 -18.93
C ASN A 690 -3.70 24.90 -20.28
N PRO A 691 -2.46 24.86 -20.85
CA PRO A 691 -2.16 24.01 -22.00
C PRO A 691 -2.33 22.51 -21.77
N LEU A 692 -2.03 22.00 -20.57
CA LEU A 692 -2.24 20.58 -20.22
C LEU A 692 -3.73 20.23 -20.12
N ALA A 693 -4.53 21.09 -19.49
CA ALA A 693 -6.00 21.00 -19.51
C ALA A 693 -6.54 21.00 -20.96
N GLN A 694 -5.97 21.85 -21.83
CA GLN A 694 -6.35 21.91 -23.25
C GLN A 694 -6.01 20.62 -24.00
N LYS A 695 -4.81 20.05 -23.80
CA LYS A 695 -4.42 18.75 -24.36
C LYS A 695 -5.37 17.65 -23.91
N PHE A 696 -5.62 17.56 -22.59
CA PHE A 696 -6.49 16.54 -21.98
C PHE A 696 -7.89 16.55 -22.61
N LEU A 697 -8.58 17.70 -22.58
CA LEU A 697 -9.92 17.82 -23.14
C LEU A 697 -9.95 17.62 -24.67
N THR A 698 -8.90 17.99 -25.39
CA THR A 698 -8.80 17.70 -26.84
C THR A 698 -8.64 16.21 -27.10
N ALA A 699 -7.83 15.49 -26.32
CA ALA A 699 -7.60 14.06 -26.47
C ALA A 699 -8.86 13.21 -26.21
N LEU A 700 -9.79 13.68 -25.37
CA LEU A 700 -11.13 13.12 -25.17
C LEU A 700 -12.03 13.21 -26.42
N HIS A 701 -11.62 13.94 -27.46
CA HIS A 701 -12.38 14.12 -28.70
C HIS A 701 -11.62 13.69 -29.96
N THR A 702 -10.35 13.28 -29.85
CA THR A 702 -9.57 12.64 -30.93
C THR A 702 -9.49 11.11 -30.80
N THR A 703 -10.12 10.53 -29.77
CA THR A 703 -10.18 9.09 -29.51
C THR A 703 -11.59 8.55 -29.78
N SER A 704 -11.79 8.10 -31.01
CA SER A 704 -12.99 7.45 -31.55
C SER A 704 -12.61 6.48 -32.67
#